data_AF-A0A815WWA3-F1
#
_entry.id   AF-A0A815WWA3-F1
#
_cell.length_a   1.000
_cell.length_b   1.000
_cell.length_c   1.000
_cell.angle_alpha   90.00
_cell.angle_beta   90.00
_cell.angle_gamma   90.00
#
_symmetry.space_group_name_H-M   'P 1'
#
loop_
_entity.id
_entity.type
_entity.pdbx_description
1 polymer ?
#
loop_
_entity_poly.entity_id
_entity_poly.type
_entity_poly.pdbx_seq_one_letter_code
_entity_poly.pdbx_strand_id
1 'polypeptide(L)'
;MTTTTTTMLDKPLDDLCREITDLRQMKIVRDYDMNKLSSIITISKDSLKETEKFQQQILKQLQQFEISLTDINEILRANSQQKIQLEQQQQLGDDVDIRAKLMALNAEALECRAAAVQLQFQAKMVLSKTTEIEKRANDELAQQTHEMKIKQHEIEKNRAEEYERRARLEEERQRLKELQQKQQEQERLLAMTKNHLHEDEYSHWLLREFMNDNQYPPCIIRISPNASSIPISIDYSTVTETENLLDNQEELISTPINIKFDLTRTDQQFIILAIPYILRRSSHRENVIKVRQSNGVWISIETNESIIDSYKEKRFVECKLNESSICAVVSRLKHDIILIQKQSSGRYISNADPRFTLNWPQNISQNDFSIDVCIQPVDLQTFIQFSQNFSSECQGLLAVGPIIELNFDEINLLKPIQFTLPILIQPKKKSISSKIKRSSIDESNNPQQPTISHPSQQETIDQQQQLIFKSMLGEDLSNERLVLLYSGFNDNTWHIDTDIQLIDSKTHDIITTNIQYLHSRIIVVRCDKQLMSLKQLPTTICLLDQTLNQRSVTLFLRRRLTNLNEICLVCCSSQRRDTVENEIQQENYSTENEQIKEIILEEGQILELRFRGNVIPINNDQQSIQFAFNTYFPFYFETNVSEIDKYSQHLSSYFYGFIQIFSKQKFLRNGIKEIDKKKQQSDIGKQEWQDSDICLAELLITLPKPPTELRTPIQKSLTTFTGEGKKKKKSLFL
;
A
#
# COMPACT_ATOMS: atom_id res chain seq x y z
N MET A 1 27.02 5.54 76.10
CA MET A 1 25.82 5.10 75.36
C MET A 1 24.98 6.33 75.09
N THR A 2 25.17 6.96 73.92
CA THR A 2 24.48 8.17 73.50
C THR A 2 23.23 7.76 72.71
N THR A 3 22.07 7.82 73.36
CA THR A 3 20.76 7.66 72.71
C THR A 3 20.37 9.00 72.07
N THR A 4 20.48 9.07 70.74
CA THR A 4 19.91 10.14 69.92
C THR A 4 18.38 10.09 70.01
N THR A 5 17.77 11.09 70.63
CA THR A 5 16.33 11.33 70.56
C THR A 5 15.99 11.87 69.19
N THR A 6 15.65 10.97 68.27
CA THR A 6 15.02 11.28 66.98
C THR A 6 13.67 11.94 67.24
N THR A 7 13.48 13.17 66.79
CA THR A 7 12.18 13.86 66.88
C THR A 7 11.22 13.23 65.86
N MET A 8 9.90 13.26 66.13
CA MET A 8 8.90 12.63 65.24
C MET A 8 8.89 13.18 63.81
N LEU A 9 9.58 14.30 63.56
CA LEU A 9 9.73 14.95 62.25
C LEU A 9 10.98 14.51 61.47
N ASP A 10 11.97 13.86 62.09
CA ASP A 10 13.24 13.57 61.42
C ASP A 10 13.07 12.49 60.34
N LYS A 11 12.23 11.49 60.60
CA LYS A 11 12.04 10.35 59.70
C LYS A 11 11.30 10.70 58.40
N PRO A 12 10.16 11.44 58.41
CA PRO A 12 9.50 11.87 57.18
C PRO A 12 10.35 12.83 56.35
N LEU A 13 11.16 13.69 57.00
CA LEU A 13 12.04 14.63 56.31
C LEU A 13 13.22 13.89 55.63
N ASP A 14 13.81 12.92 56.33
CA ASP A 14 14.87 12.08 55.77
C ASP A 14 14.37 11.24 54.58
N ASP A 15 13.15 10.68 54.70
CA ASP A 15 12.53 9.90 53.63
C ASP A 15 12.24 10.77 52.38
N LEU A 16 11.71 11.98 52.56
CA LEU A 16 11.49 12.95 51.48
C LEU A 16 12.81 13.42 50.84
N CYS A 17 13.84 13.70 51.65
CA CYS A 17 15.16 14.10 51.18
C CYS A 17 15.83 12.98 50.37
N ARG A 18 15.68 11.72 50.76
CA ARG A 18 16.18 10.56 50.02
C ARG A 18 15.51 10.44 48.65
N GLU A 19 14.19 10.53 48.61
CA GLU A 19 13.43 10.34 47.37
C GLU A 19 13.66 11.49 46.37
N ILE A 20 13.81 12.73 46.86
CA ILE A 20 14.21 13.89 46.04
C ILE A 20 15.63 13.73 45.50
N THR A 21 16.53 13.11 46.25
CA THR A 21 17.91 12.86 45.82
C THR A 21 17.97 11.79 44.73
N ASP A 22 17.19 10.71 44.87
CA ASP A 22 17.07 9.65 43.86
C ASP A 22 16.47 10.17 42.54
N LEU A 23 15.47 11.04 42.60
CA LEU A 23 14.87 11.69 41.42
C LEU A 23 15.85 12.63 40.68
N ARG A 24 16.76 13.27 41.43
CA ARG A 24 17.79 14.13 40.84
C ARG A 24 18.89 13.32 40.15
N GLN A 25 19.17 12.10 40.63
CA GLN A 25 20.15 11.19 40.01
C GLN A 25 19.61 10.51 38.74
N MET A 26 18.29 10.35 38.58
CA MET A 26 17.68 9.74 37.38
C MET A 26 17.43 10.70 36.20
N LYS A 27 18.23 11.75 36.02
CA LYS A 27 18.23 12.51 34.77
C LYS A 27 19.07 11.80 33.72
N ILE A 28 18.44 10.87 33.00
CA ILE A 28 18.54 10.58 31.54
C ILE A 28 17.58 9.39 31.31
N VAL A 29 16.35 9.66 30.89
CA VAL A 29 15.48 8.91 29.95
C VAL A 29 14.09 9.58 30.02
N ARG A 30 13.53 9.90 28.84
CA ARG A 30 12.30 10.69 28.68
C ARG A 30 11.04 9.85 28.86
N ASP A 31 10.76 9.39 30.07
CA ASP A 31 9.43 8.93 30.47
C ASP A 31 9.20 9.32 31.93
N TYR A 32 8.35 10.33 32.16
CA TYR A 32 7.94 10.72 33.51
C TYR A 32 6.88 9.73 34.00
N ASP A 33 7.25 8.86 34.95
CA ASP A 33 6.31 7.98 35.64
C ASP A 33 5.41 8.82 36.57
N MET A 34 4.21 9.15 36.08
CA MET A 34 3.21 9.97 36.79
C MET A 34 2.85 9.40 38.16
N ASN A 35 3.05 8.09 38.38
CA ASN A 35 2.80 7.45 39.66
C ASN A 35 3.80 7.88 40.74
N LYS A 36 5.08 8.08 40.37
CA LYS A 36 6.10 8.61 41.29
C LYS A 36 5.86 10.09 41.61
N LEU A 37 5.35 10.87 40.65
CA LEU A 37 4.98 12.26 40.95
C LEU A 37 3.81 12.32 41.95
N SER A 38 2.86 11.39 41.83
CA SER A 38 1.74 11.26 42.75
C SER A 38 2.18 10.83 44.16
N SER A 39 3.18 9.95 44.29
CA SER A 39 3.71 9.55 45.61
C SER A 39 4.37 10.73 46.33
N ILE A 40 5.19 11.52 45.64
CA ILE A 40 5.86 12.70 46.21
C ILE A 40 4.86 13.75 46.68
N ILE A 41 3.81 14.01 45.89
CA ILE A 41 2.74 14.96 46.26
C ILE A 41 2.02 14.47 47.52
N THR A 42 1.79 13.16 47.64
CA THR A 42 1.15 12.55 48.81
C THR A 42 2.02 12.68 50.05
N ILE A 43 3.30 12.34 49.95
CA ILE A 43 4.28 12.45 51.06
C ILE A 43 4.41 13.91 51.52
N SER A 44 4.49 14.85 50.56
CA SER A 44 4.55 16.29 50.86
C SER A 44 3.28 16.78 51.59
N LYS A 45 2.10 16.30 51.17
CA LYS A 45 0.82 16.65 51.79
C LYS A 45 0.69 16.10 53.21
N ASP A 46 1.19 14.90 53.45
CA ASP A 46 1.15 14.28 54.78
C ASP A 46 2.14 14.94 55.75
N SER A 47 3.35 15.30 55.27
CA SER A 47 4.30 16.09 56.05
C SER A 47 3.75 17.46 56.44
N LEU A 48 3.02 18.12 55.52
CA LEU A 48 2.40 19.42 55.78
C LEU A 48 1.25 19.34 56.80
N LYS A 49 0.47 18.25 56.78
CA LYS A 49 -0.54 17.99 57.83
C LYS A 49 0.09 17.71 59.19
N GLU A 50 1.25 17.07 59.22
CA GLU A 50 1.96 16.75 60.46
C GLU A 50 2.54 18.00 61.11
N THR A 51 3.09 18.92 60.32
CA THR A 51 3.54 20.24 60.80
C THR A 51 2.37 21.10 61.29
N GLU A 52 1.22 21.10 60.59
CA GLU A 52 0.00 21.77 61.06
C GLU A 52 -0.49 21.21 62.41
N LYS A 53 -0.50 19.88 62.59
CA LYS A 53 -0.85 19.26 63.87
C LYS A 53 0.09 19.68 65.00
N PHE A 54 1.38 19.74 64.71
CA PHE A 54 2.39 20.16 65.70
C PHE A 54 2.20 21.63 66.11
N GLN A 55 1.95 22.52 65.15
CA GLN A 55 1.64 23.92 65.43
C GLN A 55 0.36 24.07 66.27
N GLN A 56 -0.69 23.32 65.95
CA GLN A 56 -1.94 23.30 66.75
C GLN A 56 -1.70 22.80 68.19
N GLN A 57 -0.82 21.81 68.38
CA GLN A 57 -0.47 21.30 69.70
C GLN A 57 0.25 22.34 70.56
N ILE A 58 1.17 23.11 69.97
CA ILE A 58 1.87 24.20 70.66
C ILE A 58 0.88 25.32 71.05
N LEU A 59 0.01 25.73 70.13
CA LEU A 59 -1.02 26.74 70.41
C LEU A 59 -1.94 26.32 71.55
N LYS A 60 -2.36 25.04 71.57
CA LYS A 60 -3.18 24.49 72.65
C LYS A 60 -2.46 24.52 74.00
N GLN A 61 -1.17 24.22 74.04
CA GLN A 61 -0.37 24.29 75.27
C GLN A 61 -0.22 25.74 75.77
N LEU A 62 0.01 26.70 74.88
CA LEU A 62 0.09 28.12 75.25
C LEU A 62 -1.24 28.64 75.79
N GLN A 63 -2.37 28.27 75.17
CA GLN A 63 -3.70 28.60 75.68
C GLN A 63 -3.97 28.00 77.06
N GLN A 64 -3.53 26.77 77.31
CA GLN A 64 -3.65 26.15 78.65
C GLN A 64 -2.84 26.90 79.71
N PHE A 65 -1.65 27.38 79.37
CA PHE A 65 -0.86 28.21 80.28
C PHE A 65 -1.53 29.56 80.55
N GLU A 66 -2.13 30.17 79.54
CA GLU A 66 -2.86 31.43 79.69
C GLU A 66 -4.06 31.27 80.64
N ILE A 67 -4.89 30.24 80.43
CA ILE A 67 -6.04 29.93 81.30
C ILE A 67 -5.58 29.67 82.74
N SER A 68 -4.54 28.87 82.93
CA SER A 68 -4.02 28.56 84.27
C SER A 68 -3.48 29.81 84.97
N LEU A 69 -2.86 30.73 84.24
CA LEU A 69 -2.38 32.00 84.79
C LEU A 69 -3.54 32.95 85.12
N THR A 70 -4.62 32.98 84.33
CA THR A 70 -5.81 33.76 84.67
C THR A 70 -6.46 33.24 85.95
N ASP A 71 -6.60 31.93 86.10
CA ASP A 71 -7.19 31.31 87.30
C ASP A 71 -6.36 31.64 88.55
N ILE A 72 -5.04 31.51 88.48
CA ILE A 72 -4.14 31.86 89.59
C ILE A 72 -4.25 33.35 89.93
N ASN A 73 -4.38 34.23 88.94
CA ASN A 73 -4.55 35.67 89.18
C ASN A 73 -5.90 36.00 89.83
N GLU A 74 -6.97 35.28 89.48
CA GLU A 74 -8.27 35.42 90.15
C GLU A 74 -8.22 34.98 91.60
N ILE A 75 -7.59 33.83 91.90
CA ILE A 75 -7.36 33.36 93.27
C ILE A 75 -6.55 34.38 94.07
N LEU A 76 -5.48 34.93 93.49
CA LEU A 76 -4.67 35.96 94.15
C LEU A 76 -5.47 37.24 94.42
N ARG A 77 -6.38 37.64 93.52
CA ARG A 77 -7.28 38.79 93.74
C ARG A 77 -8.29 38.51 94.85
N ALA A 78 -8.92 37.34 94.85
CA ALA A 78 -9.86 36.92 95.89
C ALA A 78 -9.18 36.89 97.26
N ASN A 79 -7.99 36.28 97.34
CA ASN A 79 -7.16 36.26 98.54
C ASN A 79 -6.81 37.69 98.99
N SER A 80 -6.41 38.57 98.07
CA SER A 80 -6.13 39.97 98.41
C SER A 80 -7.35 40.70 99.00
N GLN A 81 -8.55 40.48 98.47
CA GLN A 81 -9.78 41.10 98.99
C GLN A 81 -10.15 40.54 100.37
N GLN A 82 -10.08 39.21 100.54
CA GLN A 82 -10.36 38.55 101.80
C GLN A 82 -9.34 38.95 102.89
N LYS A 83 -8.07 39.12 102.51
CA LYS A 83 -7.02 39.67 103.38
C LYS A 83 -7.40 41.06 103.91
N ILE A 84 -7.80 41.97 103.02
CA ILE A 84 -8.20 43.33 103.41
C ILE A 84 -9.38 43.31 104.39
N GLN A 85 -10.38 42.44 104.17
CA GLN A 85 -11.51 42.29 105.08
C GLN A 85 -11.08 41.77 106.46
N LEU A 86 -10.21 40.76 106.50
CA LEU A 86 -9.70 40.19 107.74
C LEU A 86 -8.78 41.17 108.49
N GLU A 87 -7.97 41.96 107.79
CA GLU A 87 -7.13 43.02 108.38
C GLU A 87 -7.99 44.15 108.99
N GLN A 88 -9.11 44.52 108.36
CA GLN A 88 -10.07 45.48 108.93
C GLN A 88 -10.76 44.94 110.19
N GLN A 89 -11.10 43.65 110.21
CA GLN A 89 -11.68 42.99 111.39
C GLN A 89 -10.68 42.87 112.53
N GLN A 90 -9.40 42.64 112.24
CA GLN A 90 -8.33 42.58 113.24
C GLN A 90 -8.13 43.91 113.99
N GLN A 91 -8.39 45.05 113.33
CA GLN A 91 -8.29 46.37 113.97
C GLN A 91 -9.40 46.62 115.02
N LEU A 92 -10.47 45.83 115.02
CA LEU A 92 -11.62 45.95 115.94
C LEU A 92 -11.52 45.04 117.18
N GLY A 93 -10.50 44.17 117.28
CA GLY A 93 -10.24 43.34 118.45
C GLY A 93 -9.23 42.21 118.18
N ASP A 94 -8.38 41.89 119.17
CA ASP A 94 -7.31 40.89 119.08
C ASP A 94 -7.88 39.46 119.15
N ASP A 95 -8.36 38.95 118.01
CA ASP A 95 -8.88 37.58 117.89
C ASP A 95 -7.84 36.66 117.22
N VAL A 96 -7.41 35.63 117.94
CA VAL A 96 -6.38 34.65 117.53
C VAL A 96 -6.81 33.92 116.24
N ASP A 97 -8.11 33.71 116.05
CA ASP A 97 -8.65 33.03 114.86
C ASP A 97 -8.48 33.88 113.59
N ILE A 98 -8.55 35.21 113.69
CA ILE A 98 -8.34 36.12 112.55
C ILE A 98 -6.87 36.06 112.12
N ARG A 99 -5.94 36.00 113.08
CA ARG A 99 -4.50 35.89 112.81
C ARG A 99 -4.14 34.55 112.16
N ALA A 100 -4.76 33.45 112.58
CA ALA A 100 -4.58 32.14 111.96
C ALA A 100 -5.10 32.13 110.50
N LYS A 101 -6.26 32.73 110.23
CA LYS A 101 -6.81 32.87 108.87
C LYS A 101 -5.92 33.74 107.97
N LEU A 102 -5.37 34.85 108.48
CA LEU A 102 -4.42 35.68 107.73
C LEU A 102 -3.11 34.95 107.43
N MET A 103 -2.60 34.10 108.33
CA MET A 103 -1.43 33.27 108.06
C MET A 103 -1.70 32.21 106.99
N ALA A 104 -2.83 31.50 107.07
CA ALA A 104 -3.23 30.50 106.08
C ALA A 104 -3.38 31.13 104.68
N LEU A 105 -4.02 32.29 104.61
CA LEU A 105 -4.26 32.99 103.34
C LEU A 105 -2.98 33.61 102.75
N ASN A 106 -2.02 34.03 103.58
CA ASN A 106 -0.69 34.42 103.10
C ASN A 106 0.12 33.21 102.59
N ALA A 107 -0.01 32.04 103.21
CA ALA A 107 0.63 30.80 102.75
C ALA A 107 0.08 30.37 101.38
N GLU A 108 -1.24 30.36 101.22
CA GLU A 108 -1.91 30.05 99.95
C GLU A 108 -1.55 31.06 98.85
N ALA A 109 -1.51 32.36 99.17
CA ALA A 109 -1.05 33.38 98.22
C ALA A 109 0.42 33.20 97.80
N LEU A 110 1.27 32.68 98.69
CA LEU A 110 2.67 32.37 98.38
C LEU A 110 2.78 31.17 97.44
N GLU A 111 1.99 30.12 97.68
CA GLU A 111 1.92 28.93 96.83
C GLU A 111 1.40 29.29 95.42
N CYS A 112 0.34 30.09 95.32
CA CYS A 112 -0.16 30.59 94.04
C CYS A 112 0.91 31.40 93.26
N ARG A 113 1.67 32.26 93.95
CA ARG A 113 2.78 33.00 93.32
C ARG A 113 3.90 32.08 92.85
N ALA A 114 4.25 31.06 93.63
CA ALA A 114 5.25 30.07 93.22
C ALA A 114 4.81 29.28 91.98
N ALA A 115 3.53 28.86 91.93
CA ALA A 115 2.95 28.19 90.77
C ALA A 115 2.94 29.08 89.52
N ALA A 116 2.59 30.37 89.65
CA ALA A 116 2.63 31.31 88.54
C ALA A 116 4.04 31.48 87.95
N VAL A 117 5.07 31.56 88.80
CA VAL A 117 6.47 31.69 88.36
C VAL A 117 6.93 30.42 87.64
N GLN A 118 6.55 29.24 88.12
CA GLN A 118 6.87 27.97 87.45
C GLN A 118 6.19 27.87 86.07
N LEU A 119 4.91 28.24 85.96
CA LEU A 119 4.19 28.25 84.68
C LEU A 119 4.79 29.25 83.69
N GLN A 120 5.17 30.45 84.13
CA GLN A 120 5.87 31.42 83.28
C GLN A 120 7.23 30.91 82.80
N PHE A 121 7.98 30.19 83.64
CA PHE A 121 9.25 29.59 83.25
C PHE A 121 9.07 28.49 82.20
N GLN A 122 8.06 27.63 82.38
CA GLN A 122 7.73 26.58 81.41
C GLN A 122 7.27 27.15 80.07
N ALA A 123 6.44 28.19 80.06
CA ALA A 123 6.01 28.87 78.84
C ALA A 123 7.20 29.50 78.09
N LYS A 124 8.15 30.14 78.80
CA LYS A 124 9.37 30.68 78.19
C LYS A 124 10.28 29.60 77.58
N MET A 125 10.40 28.44 78.24
CA MET A 125 11.15 27.31 77.70
C MET A 125 10.56 26.78 76.39
N VAL A 126 9.22 26.68 76.30
CA VAL A 126 8.53 26.24 75.08
C VAL A 126 8.75 27.26 73.95
N LEU A 127 8.64 28.57 74.24
CA LEU A 127 8.90 29.63 73.27
C LEU A 127 10.35 29.65 72.76
N SER A 128 11.33 29.44 73.65
CA SER A 128 12.76 29.37 73.27
C SER A 128 13.02 28.21 72.31
N LYS A 129 12.45 27.03 72.60
CA LYS A 129 12.59 25.86 71.72
C LYS A 129 11.95 26.09 70.35
N THR A 130 10.81 26.76 70.27
CA THR A 130 10.19 27.09 68.98
C THR A 130 11.05 28.05 68.15
N THR A 131 11.65 29.06 68.77
CA THR A 131 12.52 30.01 68.05
C THR A 131 13.81 29.36 67.54
N GLU A 132 14.36 28.37 68.25
CA GLU A 132 15.53 27.62 67.79
C GLU A 132 15.21 26.72 66.59
N ILE A 133 14.03 26.08 66.60
CA ILE A 133 13.58 25.24 65.48
C ILE A 133 13.32 26.09 64.23
N GLU A 134 12.68 27.25 64.39
CA GLU A 134 12.42 28.19 63.28
C GLU A 134 13.73 28.73 62.68
N LYS A 135 14.72 29.03 63.52
CA LYS A 135 16.04 29.47 63.05
C LYS A 135 16.75 28.38 62.25
N ARG A 136 16.75 27.12 62.72
CA ARG A 136 17.36 26.00 61.98
C ARG A 136 16.67 25.77 60.63
N ALA A 137 15.34 25.83 60.58
CA ALA A 137 14.59 25.67 59.33
C ALA A 137 14.91 26.77 58.31
N ASN A 138 15.07 28.02 58.76
CA ASN A 138 15.45 29.13 57.89
C ASN A 138 16.89 29.02 57.36
N ASP A 139 17.83 28.56 58.20
CA ASP A 139 19.23 28.34 57.78
C ASP A 139 19.33 27.21 56.73
N GLU A 140 18.57 26.12 56.90
CA GLU A 140 18.51 25.01 55.93
C GLU A 140 17.88 25.44 54.59
N LEU A 141 16.82 26.26 54.63
CA LEU A 141 16.19 26.80 53.42
C LEU A 141 17.13 27.75 52.66
N ALA A 142 17.90 28.58 53.37
CA ALA A 142 18.92 29.44 52.77
C ALA A 142 20.02 28.61 52.08
N GLN A 143 20.43 27.49 52.69
CA GLN A 143 21.43 26.59 52.11
C GLN A 143 20.92 25.90 50.83
N GLN A 144 19.68 25.40 50.83
CA GLN A 144 19.07 24.77 49.67
C GLN A 144 18.86 25.73 48.49
N THR A 145 18.46 26.98 48.78
CA THR A 145 18.28 27.99 47.73
C THR A 145 19.60 28.41 47.08
N HIS A 146 20.69 28.45 47.84
CA HIS A 146 22.02 28.72 47.30
C HIS A 146 22.50 27.58 46.39
N GLU A 147 22.31 26.34 46.82
CA GLU A 147 22.68 25.15 46.03
C GLU A 147 21.86 25.04 44.73
N MET A 148 20.57 25.39 44.75
CA MET A 148 19.73 25.45 43.55
C MET A 148 20.22 26.49 42.54
N LYS A 149 20.66 27.67 43.01
CA LYS A 149 21.18 28.73 42.12
C LYS A 149 22.47 28.29 41.42
N ILE A 150 23.36 27.60 42.12
CA ILE A 150 24.60 27.05 41.55
C ILE A 150 24.26 26.02 40.45
N LYS A 151 23.37 25.07 40.74
CA LYS A 151 22.95 24.04 39.78
C LYS A 151 22.20 24.62 38.57
N GLN A 152 21.42 25.67 38.76
CA GLN A 152 20.70 26.34 37.68
C GLN A 152 21.67 27.05 36.72
N HIS A 153 22.72 27.69 37.25
CA HIS A 153 23.76 28.33 36.44
C HIS A 153 24.56 27.30 35.63
N GLU A 154 24.84 26.12 36.20
CA GLU A 154 25.53 25.03 35.51
C GLU A 154 24.68 24.43 34.37
N ILE A 155 23.36 24.28 34.57
CA ILE A 155 22.43 23.82 33.53
C ILE A 155 22.34 24.84 32.38
N GLU A 156 22.33 26.13 32.70
CA GLU A 156 22.26 27.20 31.70
C GLU A 156 23.53 27.25 30.84
N LYS A 157 24.70 27.06 31.47
CA LYS A 157 25.98 26.91 30.75
C LYS A 157 25.98 25.69 29.82
N ASN A 158 25.53 24.52 30.29
CA ASN A 158 25.47 23.31 29.46
C ASN A 158 24.47 23.45 28.30
N ARG A 159 23.35 24.17 28.49
CA ARG A 159 22.42 24.47 27.41
C ARG A 159 23.03 25.39 26.36
N ALA A 160 23.79 26.41 26.77
CA ALA A 160 24.46 27.31 25.83
C ALA A 160 25.49 26.55 24.96
N GLU A 161 26.27 25.66 25.57
CA GLU A 161 27.24 24.81 24.84
C GLU A 161 26.53 23.83 23.88
N GLU A 162 25.37 23.27 24.26
CA GLU A 162 24.58 22.40 23.39
C GLU A 162 23.94 23.16 22.21
N TYR A 163 23.45 24.39 22.44
CA TYR A 163 22.94 25.26 21.39
C TYR A 163 24.03 25.61 20.37
N GLU A 164 25.24 25.92 20.82
CA GLU A 164 26.37 26.20 19.94
C GLU A 164 26.76 24.97 19.11
N ARG A 165 26.73 23.77 19.71
CA ARG A 165 26.99 22.51 19.01
C ARG A 165 25.94 22.20 17.94
N ARG A 166 24.66 22.47 18.23
CA ARG A 166 23.57 22.30 17.26
C ARG A 166 23.66 23.32 16.12
N ALA A 167 23.99 24.57 16.40
CA ALA A 167 24.19 25.60 15.37
C ALA A 167 25.31 25.21 14.39
N ARG A 168 26.44 24.69 14.89
CA ARG A 168 27.54 24.21 14.02
C ARG A 168 27.12 23.01 13.14
N LEU A 169 26.37 22.06 13.69
CA LEU A 169 25.85 20.91 12.94
C LEU A 169 24.82 21.32 11.88
N GLU A 170 23.99 22.33 12.19
CA GLU A 170 23.00 22.84 11.25
C GLU A 170 23.65 23.64 10.12
N GLU A 171 24.69 24.42 10.41
CA GLU A 171 25.51 25.09 9.39
C GLU A 171 26.23 24.07 8.48
N GLU A 172 26.79 22.99 9.04
CA GLU A 172 27.39 21.91 8.26
C GLU A 172 26.36 21.17 7.40
N ARG A 173 25.16 20.92 7.93
CA ARG A 173 24.04 20.33 7.17
C ARG A 173 23.55 21.26 6.05
N GLN A 174 23.56 22.57 6.27
CA GLN A 174 23.22 23.57 5.26
C GLN A 174 24.25 23.57 4.12
N ARG A 175 25.55 23.54 4.46
CA ARG A 175 26.64 23.42 3.47
C ARG A 175 26.56 22.13 2.68
N LEU A 176 26.23 21.00 3.32
CA LEU A 176 26.00 19.72 2.63
C LEU A 176 24.79 19.78 1.69
N LYS A 177 23.68 20.41 2.11
CA LYS A 177 22.50 20.60 1.25
C LYS A 177 22.80 21.50 0.06
N GLU A 178 23.56 22.58 0.24
CA GLU A 178 23.99 23.45 -0.85
C GLU A 178 24.94 22.72 -1.81
N LEU A 179 25.85 21.89 -1.30
CA LEU A 179 26.75 21.09 -2.11
C LEU A 179 25.99 20.00 -2.90
N GLN A 180 24.98 19.39 -2.27
CA GLN A 180 24.10 18.39 -2.87
C GLN A 180 23.13 19.01 -3.90
N GLN A 181 22.65 20.23 -3.66
CA GLN A 181 21.89 21.02 -4.63
C GLN A 181 22.77 21.40 -5.83
N LYS A 182 24.00 21.86 -5.59
CA LYS A 182 24.96 22.14 -6.67
C LYS A 182 25.31 20.88 -7.46
N GLN A 183 25.46 19.73 -6.81
CA GLN A 183 25.64 18.45 -7.49
C GLN A 183 24.41 18.04 -8.29
N GLN A 184 23.21 18.15 -7.74
CA GLN A 184 21.97 17.86 -8.48
C GLN A 184 21.74 18.83 -9.64
N GLU A 185 22.07 20.10 -9.48
CA GLU A 185 21.97 21.11 -10.54
C GLU A 185 23.03 20.86 -11.62
N GLN A 186 24.24 20.47 -11.23
CA GLN A 186 25.29 20.05 -12.16
C GLN A 186 24.93 18.74 -12.87
N GLU A 187 24.30 17.77 -12.19
CA GLU A 187 23.74 16.56 -12.81
C GLU A 187 22.56 16.87 -13.72
N ARG A 188 21.68 17.81 -13.35
CA ARG A 188 20.60 18.29 -14.24
C ARG A 188 21.15 18.99 -15.47
N LEU A 189 22.18 19.81 -15.31
CA LEU A 189 22.89 20.43 -16.43
C LEU A 189 23.58 19.38 -17.28
N LEU A 190 24.24 18.37 -16.69
CA LEU A 190 24.84 17.26 -17.42
C LEU A 190 23.80 16.35 -18.08
N ALA A 191 22.61 16.19 -17.50
CA ALA A 191 21.49 15.44 -18.06
C ALA A 191 20.80 16.23 -19.19
N MET A 192 20.64 17.54 -19.05
CA MET A 192 20.21 18.43 -20.13
C MET A 192 21.23 18.45 -21.27
N THR A 193 22.52 18.47 -20.94
CA THR A 193 23.61 18.40 -21.92
C THR A 193 23.66 17.02 -22.57
N LYS A 194 23.44 15.90 -21.84
CA LYS A 194 23.33 14.54 -22.41
C LYS A 194 22.10 14.37 -23.29
N ASN A 195 20.95 14.94 -22.91
CA ASN A 195 19.73 14.88 -23.71
C ASN A 195 19.85 15.75 -24.98
N HIS A 196 20.45 16.95 -24.90
CA HIS A 196 20.76 17.75 -26.10
C HIS A 196 21.91 17.17 -26.94
N LEU A 197 22.90 16.50 -26.35
CA LEU A 197 23.97 15.80 -27.08
C LEU A 197 23.44 14.60 -27.87
N HIS A 198 22.34 13.96 -27.44
CA HIS A 198 21.71 12.89 -28.23
C HIS A 198 20.76 13.41 -29.32
N GLU A 199 20.12 14.57 -29.14
CA GLU A 199 19.38 15.24 -30.23
C GLU A 199 20.32 15.74 -31.34
N ASP A 200 21.53 16.20 -31.00
CA ASP A 200 22.46 16.79 -31.98
C ASP A 200 23.31 15.78 -32.78
N GLU A 201 23.52 14.55 -32.29
CA GLU A 201 24.44 13.60 -32.93
C GLU A 201 23.93 13.05 -34.27
N TYR A 202 22.60 12.98 -34.46
CA TYR A 202 21.96 12.41 -35.66
C TYR A 202 20.89 13.31 -36.29
N SER A 203 20.77 14.57 -35.86
CA SER A 203 19.81 15.55 -36.40
C SER A 203 19.98 15.78 -37.92
N HIS A 204 21.17 15.55 -38.45
CA HIS A 204 21.52 15.68 -39.86
C HIS A 204 21.26 14.41 -40.70
N TRP A 205 20.77 13.32 -40.11
CA TRP A 205 20.45 12.08 -40.83
C TRP A 205 19.15 12.22 -41.60
N LEU A 206 19.08 11.59 -42.79
CA LEU A 206 17.90 11.64 -43.64
C LEU A 206 16.74 10.91 -42.96
N LEU A 207 15.61 11.61 -42.81
CA LEU A 207 14.39 11.07 -42.26
C LEU A 207 13.52 10.51 -43.39
N ARG A 208 13.17 9.22 -43.31
CA ARG A 208 12.20 8.57 -44.19
C ARG A 208 10.98 8.12 -43.39
N GLU A 209 9.81 8.48 -43.89
CA GLU A 209 8.52 8.09 -43.34
C GLU A 209 7.98 6.89 -44.12
N PHE A 210 7.56 5.86 -43.40
CA PHE A 210 6.89 4.69 -43.96
C PHE A 210 5.47 4.65 -43.43
N MET A 211 4.54 4.97 -44.33
CA MET A 211 3.12 5.07 -44.01
C MET A 211 2.53 3.70 -43.68
N ASN A 212 1.72 3.67 -42.62
CA ASN A 212 0.82 2.56 -42.38
C ASN A 212 -0.49 2.80 -43.13
N ASP A 213 -1.03 1.77 -43.81
CA ASP A 213 -2.36 1.81 -44.44
C ASP A 213 -3.50 2.00 -43.40
N ASN A 214 -3.21 1.73 -42.12
CA ASN A 214 -4.10 1.98 -40.99
C ASN A 214 -3.82 3.38 -40.39
N GLN A 215 -4.81 3.97 -39.71
CA GLN A 215 -4.82 5.32 -39.09
C GLN A 215 -3.73 5.62 -38.04
N TYR A 216 -2.63 4.88 -38.03
CA TYR A 216 -1.47 5.06 -37.17
C TYR A 216 -0.41 5.92 -37.84
N PRO A 217 0.34 6.72 -37.06
CA PRO A 217 1.47 7.48 -37.58
C PRO A 217 2.50 6.55 -38.24
N PRO A 218 3.26 7.04 -39.24
CA PRO A 218 4.25 6.25 -39.94
C PRO A 218 5.39 5.84 -39.02
N CYS A 219 6.02 4.70 -39.34
CA CYS A 219 7.33 4.37 -38.79
C CYS A 219 8.37 5.31 -39.41
N ILE A 220 9.34 5.73 -38.61
CA ILE A 220 10.34 6.71 -39.03
C ILE A 220 11.72 6.06 -38.99
N ILE A 221 12.46 6.21 -40.08
CA ILE A 221 13.83 5.70 -40.18
C ILE A 221 14.77 6.88 -40.41
N ARG A 222 15.81 6.98 -39.57
CA ARG A 222 16.94 7.87 -39.81
C ARG A 222 18.10 7.08 -40.39
N ILE A 223 18.65 7.57 -41.49
CA ILE A 223 19.77 6.96 -42.22
C ILE A 223 20.86 8.02 -42.41
N SER A 224 22.13 7.63 -42.31
CA SER A 224 23.23 8.53 -42.65
C SER A 224 23.07 9.06 -44.09
N PRO A 225 23.39 10.33 -44.37
CA PRO A 225 23.35 10.88 -45.73
C PRO A 225 24.13 10.03 -46.75
N ASN A 226 25.23 9.41 -46.30
CA ASN A 226 26.10 8.56 -47.12
C ASN A 226 25.47 7.23 -47.55
N ALA A 227 24.36 6.83 -46.90
CA ALA A 227 23.66 5.58 -47.19
C ALA A 227 22.21 5.82 -47.65
N SER A 228 21.94 7.01 -48.16
CA SER A 228 20.63 7.40 -48.70
C SER A 228 20.15 6.50 -49.86
N SER A 229 21.02 5.72 -50.50
CA SER A 229 20.66 4.76 -51.55
C SER A 229 20.22 3.39 -51.05
N ILE A 230 20.22 3.13 -49.72
CA ILE A 230 19.79 1.82 -49.19
C ILE A 230 18.30 1.61 -49.52
N PRO A 231 17.94 0.51 -50.20
CA PRO A 231 16.56 0.10 -50.35
C PRO A 231 16.06 -0.40 -48.99
N ILE A 232 15.00 0.21 -48.48
CA ILE A 232 14.34 -0.22 -47.25
C ILE A 232 12.89 -0.51 -47.58
N SER A 233 12.40 -1.67 -47.13
CA SER A 233 10.98 -2.02 -47.16
C SER A 233 10.51 -2.38 -45.76
N ILE A 234 9.29 -1.99 -45.44
CA ILE A 234 8.61 -2.36 -44.19
C ILE A 234 7.33 -3.09 -44.58
N ASP A 235 7.21 -4.33 -44.11
CA ASP A 235 6.01 -5.14 -44.21
C ASP A 235 5.43 -5.35 -42.80
N TYR A 236 4.17 -5.75 -42.68
CA TYR A 236 3.61 -6.17 -41.39
C TYR A 236 3.88 -7.65 -41.17
N SER A 237 4.19 -8.04 -39.93
CA SER A 237 4.37 -9.45 -39.62
C SER A 237 3.04 -10.15 -39.35
N THR A 238 3.00 -11.42 -39.69
CA THR A 238 1.86 -12.32 -39.43
C THR A 238 1.82 -12.80 -37.98
N VAL A 239 0.68 -13.30 -37.53
CA VAL A 239 0.51 -13.85 -36.16
C VAL A 239 1.52 -14.98 -35.88
N THR A 240 1.75 -15.86 -36.86
CA THR A 240 2.74 -16.94 -36.80
C THR A 240 4.18 -16.44 -36.63
N GLU A 241 4.48 -15.25 -37.14
CA GLU A 241 5.80 -14.65 -36.99
C GLU A 241 6.00 -14.00 -35.62
N THR A 242 4.90 -13.74 -34.90
CA THR A 242 4.87 -13.11 -33.57
C THR A 242 4.65 -14.10 -32.42
N GLU A 243 4.71 -15.40 -32.70
CA GLU A 243 4.64 -16.43 -31.66
C GLU A 243 5.75 -16.22 -30.61
N ASN A 244 5.38 -16.35 -29.33
CA ASN A 244 6.26 -16.16 -28.17
C ASN A 244 6.96 -14.79 -28.12
N LEU A 245 6.36 -13.75 -28.73
CA LEU A 245 6.87 -12.37 -28.64
C LEU A 245 6.82 -11.83 -27.21
N LEU A 246 5.73 -12.11 -26.51
CA LEU A 246 5.46 -11.56 -25.19
C LEU A 246 5.86 -12.56 -24.09
N ASP A 247 6.55 -12.04 -23.09
CA ASP A 247 6.77 -12.72 -21.82
C ASP A 247 5.63 -12.39 -20.84
N ASN A 248 5.64 -13.04 -19.67
CA ASN A 248 4.66 -12.75 -18.62
C ASN A 248 4.66 -11.26 -18.26
N GLN A 249 3.47 -10.67 -18.13
CA GLN A 249 3.24 -9.26 -17.77
C GLN A 249 3.66 -8.23 -18.81
N GLU A 250 4.06 -8.66 -20.01
CA GLU A 250 4.31 -7.77 -21.14
C GLU A 250 3.04 -7.49 -21.95
N GLU A 251 3.01 -6.33 -22.60
CA GLU A 251 1.89 -5.90 -23.43
C GLU A 251 2.40 -5.35 -24.76
N LEU A 252 1.83 -5.82 -25.87
CA LEU A 252 2.20 -5.33 -27.20
C LEU A 252 1.48 -4.00 -27.47
N ILE A 253 2.24 -2.94 -27.71
CA ILE A 253 1.72 -1.56 -27.80
C ILE A 253 1.98 -0.87 -29.15
N SER A 254 2.64 -1.57 -30.07
CA SER A 254 2.75 -1.21 -31.49
C SER A 254 2.34 -2.40 -32.37
N THR A 255 2.03 -2.12 -33.64
CA THR A 255 1.95 -3.19 -34.63
C THR A 255 3.35 -3.76 -34.88
N PRO A 256 3.53 -5.10 -34.84
CA PRO A 256 4.77 -5.74 -35.24
C PRO A 256 5.08 -5.50 -36.73
N ILE A 257 6.32 -5.12 -37.02
CA ILE A 257 6.78 -4.77 -38.37
C ILE A 257 8.00 -5.60 -38.77
N ASN A 258 8.06 -6.01 -40.03
CA ASN A 258 9.19 -6.68 -40.65
C ASN A 258 9.95 -5.66 -41.51
N ILE A 259 11.13 -5.26 -41.02
CA ILE A 259 11.97 -4.29 -41.70
C ILE A 259 13.09 -5.00 -42.47
N LYS A 260 13.19 -4.72 -43.77
CA LYS A 260 14.22 -5.30 -44.65
C LYS A 260 15.09 -4.20 -45.25
N PHE A 261 16.40 -4.36 -45.08
CA PHE A 261 17.45 -3.48 -45.58
C PHE A 261 18.78 -4.22 -45.69
N ASP A 262 19.69 -3.72 -46.53
CA ASP A 262 21.01 -4.29 -46.74
C ASP A 262 22.09 -3.23 -46.50
N LEU A 263 22.83 -3.36 -45.38
CA LEU A 263 23.94 -2.46 -45.04
C LEU A 263 25.28 -2.87 -45.66
N THR A 264 25.40 -4.08 -46.23
CA THR A 264 26.69 -4.63 -46.70
C THR A 264 27.35 -3.82 -47.80
N ARG A 265 26.57 -2.96 -48.47
CA ARG A 265 26.99 -2.09 -49.58
C ARG A 265 27.37 -0.68 -49.14
N THR A 266 27.41 -0.40 -47.84
CA THR A 266 27.58 0.95 -47.29
C THR A 266 28.55 0.93 -46.10
N ASP A 267 29.22 2.05 -45.84
CA ASP A 267 30.08 2.21 -44.64
C ASP A 267 29.26 2.40 -43.34
N GLN A 268 27.92 2.33 -43.42
CA GLN A 268 27.00 2.52 -42.30
C GLN A 268 26.83 1.21 -41.52
N GLN A 269 26.98 1.30 -40.20
CA GLN A 269 26.90 0.13 -39.31
C GLN A 269 25.49 -0.15 -38.78
N PHE A 270 24.60 0.85 -38.77
CA PHE A 270 23.23 0.72 -38.27
C PHE A 270 22.30 1.79 -38.83
N ILE A 271 21.00 1.52 -38.91
CA ILE A 271 19.94 2.52 -39.07
C ILE A 271 19.30 2.83 -37.71
N ILE A 272 18.63 3.98 -37.59
CA ILE A 272 17.80 4.28 -36.41
C ILE A 272 16.34 4.09 -36.82
N LEU A 273 15.64 3.21 -36.13
CA LEU A 273 14.22 2.95 -36.32
C LEU A 273 13.43 3.53 -35.15
N ALA A 274 12.46 4.39 -35.46
CA ALA A 274 11.51 4.94 -34.51
C ALA A 274 10.12 4.35 -34.79
N ILE A 275 9.60 3.57 -33.84
CA ILE A 275 8.29 2.91 -33.96
C ILE A 275 7.27 3.63 -33.07
N PRO A 276 6.12 4.04 -33.60
CA PRO A 276 5.07 4.66 -32.81
C PRO A 276 4.30 3.63 -31.96
N TYR A 277 3.80 4.07 -30.80
CA TYR A 277 3.03 3.22 -29.88
C TYR A 277 1.82 3.94 -29.27
N ILE A 278 0.87 3.17 -28.71
CA ILE A 278 -0.47 3.65 -28.30
C ILE A 278 -0.59 3.92 -26.78
N LEU A 279 0.42 3.56 -25.99
CA LEU A 279 0.35 3.62 -24.53
C LEU A 279 0.68 5.01 -23.93
N ARG A 280 -0.01 5.38 -22.84
CA ARG A 280 0.39 6.51 -21.99
C ARG A 280 1.49 6.10 -21.01
N ARG A 281 2.41 7.03 -20.70
CA ARG A 281 3.49 6.78 -19.72
C ARG A 281 2.92 6.25 -18.41
N SER A 282 3.40 5.08 -18.02
CA SER A 282 3.23 4.53 -16.68
C SER A 282 4.55 4.71 -15.92
N SER A 283 4.50 5.02 -14.62
CA SER A 283 5.70 5.22 -13.82
C SER A 283 6.47 3.92 -13.56
N HIS A 284 5.77 2.78 -13.55
CA HIS A 284 6.30 1.45 -13.21
C HIS A 284 6.55 0.56 -14.43
N ARG A 285 6.19 1.01 -15.64
CA ARG A 285 6.47 0.30 -16.90
C ARG A 285 7.44 1.09 -17.76
N GLU A 286 8.19 0.37 -18.57
CA GLU A 286 9.03 0.89 -19.65
C GLU A 286 8.58 0.32 -20.98
N ASN A 287 8.92 1.04 -22.06
CA ASN A 287 8.63 0.63 -23.41
C ASN A 287 9.94 0.24 -24.08
N VAL A 288 10.03 -1.00 -24.56
CA VAL A 288 11.22 -1.56 -25.19
C VAL A 288 10.88 -2.09 -26.57
N ILE A 289 11.88 -2.13 -27.46
CA ILE A 289 11.74 -2.80 -28.75
C ILE A 289 12.28 -4.21 -28.60
N LYS A 290 11.43 -5.19 -28.91
CA LYS A 290 11.83 -6.58 -29.09
C LYS A 290 12.10 -6.84 -30.57
N VAL A 291 13.19 -7.56 -30.82
CA VAL A 291 13.65 -7.94 -32.16
C VAL A 291 13.73 -9.45 -32.25
N ARG A 292 13.20 -10.02 -33.34
CA ARG A 292 13.28 -11.44 -33.62
C ARG A 292 14.60 -11.78 -34.28
N GLN A 293 15.41 -12.59 -33.60
CA GLN A 293 16.66 -13.11 -34.15
C GLN A 293 16.42 -14.19 -35.21
N SER A 294 17.46 -14.50 -35.99
CA SER A 294 17.45 -15.55 -37.02
C SER A 294 17.17 -16.96 -36.47
N ASN A 295 17.45 -17.21 -35.18
CA ASN A 295 17.12 -18.45 -34.48
C ASN A 295 15.63 -18.53 -34.04
N GLY A 296 14.83 -17.48 -34.30
CA GLY A 296 13.43 -17.36 -33.94
C GLY A 296 13.16 -16.82 -32.53
N VAL A 297 14.19 -16.53 -31.74
CA VAL A 297 14.08 -16.01 -30.37
C VAL A 297 13.92 -14.49 -30.39
N TRP A 298 13.05 -13.97 -29.51
CA TRP A 298 12.87 -12.54 -29.30
C TRP A 298 13.85 -12.02 -28.25
N ILE A 299 14.52 -10.91 -28.54
CA ILE A 299 15.38 -10.22 -27.58
C ILE A 299 15.00 -8.75 -27.45
N SER A 300 15.09 -8.20 -26.26
CA SER A 300 14.98 -6.75 -26.04
C SER A 300 16.31 -6.08 -26.40
N ILE A 301 16.25 -4.98 -27.13
CA ILE A 301 17.42 -4.15 -27.45
C ILE A 301 17.37 -2.81 -26.71
N GLU A 302 18.50 -2.11 -26.67
CA GLU A 302 18.56 -0.78 -26.07
C GLU A 302 17.67 0.20 -26.85
N THR A 303 16.81 0.91 -26.11
CA THR A 303 15.81 1.79 -26.69
C THR A 303 15.72 3.12 -25.96
N ASN A 304 15.38 4.16 -26.70
CA ASN A 304 15.13 5.51 -26.17
C ASN A 304 13.72 5.98 -26.54
N GLU A 305 12.98 6.53 -25.59
CA GLU A 305 11.75 7.24 -25.93
C GLU A 305 12.08 8.57 -26.59
N SER A 306 11.48 8.83 -27.75
CA SER A 306 11.66 10.09 -28.47
C SER A 306 10.33 10.75 -28.81
N ILE A 307 10.39 12.07 -28.97
CA ILE A 307 9.30 12.89 -29.50
C ILE A 307 9.81 13.47 -30.80
N ILE A 308 9.10 13.20 -31.89
CA ILE A 308 9.48 13.69 -33.22
C ILE A 308 8.66 14.95 -33.48
N ASP A 309 9.32 16.05 -33.83
CA ASP A 309 8.69 17.38 -33.96
C ASP A 309 7.53 17.41 -34.96
N SER A 310 7.58 16.61 -36.03
CA SER A 310 6.48 16.46 -37.00
C SER A 310 5.26 15.77 -36.42
N TYR A 311 5.39 15.07 -35.28
CA TYR A 311 4.39 14.20 -34.65
C TYR A 311 4.32 14.42 -33.13
N LYS A 312 4.26 15.67 -32.66
CA LYS A 312 4.29 16.01 -31.21
C LYS A 312 3.19 15.35 -30.37
N GLU A 313 2.07 14.99 -30.99
CA GLU A 313 0.96 14.31 -30.33
C GLU A 313 1.18 12.79 -30.17
N LYS A 314 2.21 12.26 -30.81
CA LYS A 314 2.57 10.84 -30.82
C LYS A 314 3.92 10.63 -30.14
N ARG A 315 4.15 9.39 -29.72
CA ARG A 315 5.37 8.97 -29.05
C ARG A 315 6.00 7.84 -29.82
N PHE A 316 7.32 7.85 -29.83
CA PHE A 316 8.11 6.86 -30.53
C PHE A 316 9.07 6.20 -29.55
N VAL A 317 9.38 4.95 -29.82
CA VAL A 317 10.55 4.28 -29.25
C VAL A 317 11.56 4.13 -30.37
N GLU A 318 12.76 4.66 -30.14
CA GLU A 318 13.90 4.62 -31.06
C GLU A 318 14.85 3.49 -30.68
N CYS A 319 15.36 2.79 -31.67
CA CYS A 319 16.40 1.78 -31.52
C CYS A 319 17.40 1.82 -32.69
N LYS A 320 18.58 1.26 -32.49
CA LYS A 320 19.59 1.05 -33.54
C LYS A 320 19.47 -0.37 -34.08
N LEU A 321 19.38 -0.51 -35.39
CA LEU A 321 19.33 -1.80 -36.08
C LEU A 321 20.47 -1.93 -37.07
N ASN A 322 21.21 -3.02 -36.98
CA ASN A 322 22.30 -3.39 -37.89
C ASN A 322 21.88 -4.41 -38.94
N GLU A 323 20.78 -5.14 -38.71
CA GLU A 323 20.31 -6.21 -39.58
C GLU A 323 18.79 -6.15 -39.79
N SER A 324 18.33 -6.66 -40.94
CA SER A 324 16.90 -6.84 -41.22
C SER A 324 16.27 -7.74 -40.17
N SER A 325 15.14 -7.33 -39.59
CA SER A 325 14.53 -8.07 -38.48
C SER A 325 13.03 -7.78 -38.37
N ILE A 326 12.32 -8.59 -37.58
CA ILE A 326 10.96 -8.27 -37.14
C ILE A 326 11.06 -7.56 -35.79
N CYS A 327 10.41 -6.41 -35.68
CA CYS A 327 10.46 -5.52 -34.54
C CYS A 327 9.05 -5.24 -34.00
N ALA A 328 8.93 -5.16 -32.68
CA ALA A 328 7.69 -4.76 -32.02
C ALA A 328 8.00 -3.95 -30.76
N VAL A 329 7.19 -2.93 -30.46
CA VAL A 329 7.27 -2.19 -29.21
C VAL A 329 6.39 -2.89 -28.19
N VAL A 330 7.01 -3.25 -27.08
CA VAL A 330 6.40 -3.94 -25.96
C VAL A 330 6.53 -3.07 -24.72
N SER A 331 5.44 -2.94 -23.97
CA SER A 331 5.47 -2.39 -22.62
C SER A 331 5.73 -3.53 -21.65
N ARG A 332 6.68 -3.35 -20.72
CA ARG A 332 7.00 -4.30 -19.66
C ARG A 332 7.21 -3.59 -18.34
N LEU A 333 7.26 -4.31 -17.23
CA LEU A 333 7.66 -3.73 -15.95
C LEU A 333 9.11 -3.22 -16.02
N LYS A 334 9.40 -2.15 -15.29
CA LYS A 334 10.75 -1.60 -15.23
C LYS A 334 11.70 -2.55 -14.50
N HIS A 335 12.87 -2.73 -15.09
CA HIS A 335 13.97 -3.49 -14.53
C HIS A 335 15.05 -2.52 -14.02
N ASP A 336 15.31 -2.57 -12.72
CA ASP A 336 16.35 -1.79 -12.08
C ASP A 336 17.52 -2.72 -11.70
N ILE A 337 18.64 -2.63 -12.42
CA ILE A 337 19.84 -3.44 -12.15
C ILE A 337 20.72 -2.74 -11.12
N ILE A 338 20.91 -3.39 -9.96
CA ILE A 338 21.71 -2.88 -8.85
C ILE A 338 23.02 -3.65 -8.78
N LEU A 339 24.15 -2.95 -8.80
CA LEU A 339 25.47 -3.54 -8.57
C LEU A 339 25.88 -3.35 -7.10
N ILE A 340 25.94 -4.45 -6.35
CA ILE A 340 26.34 -4.47 -4.93
C ILE A 340 27.79 -4.92 -4.82
N GLN A 341 28.64 -4.00 -4.38
CA GLN A 341 30.06 -4.25 -4.17
C GLN A 341 30.33 -4.70 -2.74
N LYS A 342 31.22 -5.68 -2.56
CA LYS A 342 31.57 -6.30 -1.28
C LYS A 342 31.91 -5.28 -0.19
N GLN A 343 32.74 -4.28 -0.52
CA GLN A 343 33.26 -3.32 0.47
C GLN A 343 32.39 -2.08 0.63
N SER A 344 31.31 -1.93 -0.14
CA SER A 344 30.43 -0.77 -0.04
C SER A 344 29.23 -1.04 0.86
N SER A 345 28.87 -0.04 1.65
CA SER A 345 27.49 0.08 2.14
C SER A 345 26.75 0.96 1.14
N GLY A 346 25.47 0.70 0.95
CA GLY A 346 24.69 1.47 0.00
C GLY A 346 23.21 1.47 0.30
N ARG A 347 22.53 2.33 -0.44
CA ARG A 347 21.09 2.45 -0.45
C ARG A 347 20.64 2.50 -1.89
N TYR A 348 19.65 1.68 -2.20
CA TYR A 348 18.93 1.69 -3.45
C TYR A 348 17.50 2.16 -3.21
N ILE A 349 16.98 2.94 -4.16
CA ILE A 349 15.59 3.42 -4.21
C ILE A 349 15.09 3.06 -5.60
N SER A 350 13.96 2.35 -5.69
CA SER A 350 13.45 1.94 -7.01
C SER A 350 12.93 3.09 -7.84
N ASN A 351 13.15 2.98 -9.15
CA ASN A 351 12.61 3.90 -10.14
C ASN A 351 11.11 3.63 -10.45
N ALA A 352 10.61 2.43 -10.14
CA ALA A 352 9.22 2.05 -10.33
C ALA A 352 8.33 2.49 -9.16
N ASP A 353 8.77 2.27 -7.92
CA ASP A 353 8.12 2.76 -6.68
C ASP A 353 9.18 3.24 -5.67
N PRO A 354 9.35 4.57 -5.48
CA PRO A 354 10.35 5.13 -4.57
C PRO A 354 10.18 4.74 -3.09
N ARG A 355 9.03 4.18 -2.70
CA ARG A 355 8.81 3.66 -1.35
C ARG A 355 9.54 2.33 -1.13
N PHE A 356 9.83 1.59 -2.20
CA PHE A 356 10.67 0.42 -2.13
C PHE A 356 12.14 0.81 -2.08
N THR A 357 12.82 0.44 -0.98
CA THR A 357 14.24 0.71 -0.82
C THR A 357 14.98 -0.47 -0.22
N LEU A 358 16.23 -0.66 -0.65
CA LEU A 358 17.16 -1.66 -0.11
C LEU A 358 18.34 -0.94 0.53
N ASN A 359 18.64 -1.21 1.79
CA ASN A 359 19.84 -0.72 2.46
C ASN A 359 20.72 -1.89 2.87
N TRP A 360 21.99 -1.88 2.46
CA TRP A 360 22.94 -2.93 2.80
C TRP A 360 24.16 -2.40 3.56
N PRO A 361 24.67 -3.16 4.54
CA PRO A 361 25.91 -2.83 5.22
C PRO A 361 27.13 -3.24 4.39
N GLN A 362 28.31 -2.72 4.76
CA GLN A 362 29.58 -3.19 4.22
C GLN A 362 29.81 -4.68 4.51
N ASN A 363 30.50 -5.37 3.61
CA ASN A 363 30.84 -6.80 3.71
C ASN A 363 29.58 -7.68 3.81
N ILE A 364 28.61 -7.43 2.93
CA ILE A 364 27.37 -8.17 2.85
C ILE A 364 27.53 -9.57 2.23
N SER A 365 28.50 -9.75 1.35
CA SER A 365 28.77 -11.01 0.62
C SER A 365 30.28 -11.25 0.50
N GLN A 366 30.67 -12.43 0.03
CA GLN A 366 32.08 -12.72 -0.26
C GLN A 366 32.57 -12.10 -1.58
N ASN A 367 31.67 -11.94 -2.55
CA ASN A 367 31.93 -11.42 -3.89
C ASN A 367 30.93 -10.31 -4.24
N ASP A 368 31.30 -9.45 -5.18
CA ASP A 368 30.37 -8.49 -5.78
C ASP A 368 29.27 -9.25 -6.54
N PHE A 369 28.06 -8.70 -6.55
CA PHE A 369 26.92 -9.32 -7.22
C PHE A 369 25.93 -8.27 -7.71
N SER A 370 25.05 -8.68 -8.63
CA SER A 370 23.97 -7.85 -9.13
C SER A 370 22.60 -8.38 -8.72
N ILE A 371 21.66 -7.49 -8.46
CA ILE A 371 20.23 -7.81 -8.33
C ILE A 371 19.48 -7.03 -9.41
N ASP A 372 18.74 -7.73 -10.25
CA ASP A 372 17.72 -7.13 -11.12
C ASP A 372 16.40 -7.09 -10.35
N VAL A 373 15.87 -5.88 -10.13
CA VAL A 373 14.66 -5.62 -9.37
C VAL A 373 13.53 -5.22 -10.30
N CYS A 374 12.41 -5.94 -10.18
CA CYS A 374 11.17 -5.64 -10.88
C CYS A 374 10.03 -5.50 -9.86
N ILE A 375 9.15 -4.51 -10.03
CA ILE A 375 8.03 -4.25 -9.11
C ILE A 375 6.72 -4.27 -9.89
N GLN A 376 5.87 -5.24 -9.57
CA GLN A 376 4.51 -5.34 -10.09
C GLN A 376 3.53 -4.69 -9.11
N PRO A 377 2.94 -3.53 -9.45
CA PRO A 377 1.97 -2.89 -8.58
C PRO A 377 0.64 -3.63 -8.56
N VAL A 378 -0.02 -3.62 -7.40
CA VAL A 378 -1.40 -4.12 -7.24
C VAL A 378 -2.30 -2.91 -6.97
N ASP A 379 -2.82 -2.23 -7.99
CA ASP A 379 -3.60 -1.03 -7.75
C ASP A 379 -4.91 -1.29 -6.97
N LEU A 380 -5.48 -0.22 -6.39
CA LEU A 380 -6.66 -0.33 -5.54
C LEU A 380 -7.89 -0.90 -6.28
N GLN A 381 -8.08 -0.58 -7.57
CA GLN A 381 -9.21 -1.08 -8.34
C GLN A 381 -9.07 -2.57 -8.58
N THR A 382 -7.87 -3.00 -8.99
CA THR A 382 -7.53 -4.42 -9.17
C THR A 382 -7.72 -5.19 -7.87
N PHE A 383 -7.26 -4.65 -6.74
CA PHE A 383 -7.43 -5.30 -5.44
C PHE A 383 -8.91 -5.40 -5.03
N ILE A 384 -9.72 -4.37 -5.26
CA ILE A 384 -11.15 -4.39 -4.98
C ILE A 384 -11.85 -5.45 -5.86
N GLN A 385 -11.57 -5.48 -7.16
CA GLN A 385 -12.14 -6.47 -8.08
C GLN A 385 -11.75 -7.90 -7.68
N PHE A 386 -10.47 -8.12 -7.38
CA PHE A 386 -9.97 -9.39 -6.87
C PHE A 386 -10.74 -9.83 -5.61
N SER A 387 -10.90 -8.93 -4.63
CA SER A 387 -11.63 -9.24 -3.40
C SER A 387 -13.12 -9.56 -3.61
N GLN A 388 -13.73 -9.02 -4.66
CA GLN A 388 -15.12 -9.28 -5.02
C GLN A 388 -15.26 -10.64 -5.71
N ASN A 389 -14.35 -10.93 -6.65
CA ASN A 389 -14.36 -12.17 -7.43
C ASN A 389 -14.03 -13.39 -6.56
N PHE A 390 -13.16 -13.22 -5.56
CA PHE A 390 -12.70 -14.28 -4.66
C PHE A 390 -13.08 -13.99 -3.21
N SER A 391 -14.35 -13.65 -2.99
CA SER A 391 -14.86 -13.18 -1.69
C SER A 391 -14.64 -14.17 -0.53
N SER A 392 -14.70 -15.47 -0.79
CA SER A 392 -14.43 -16.53 0.20
C SER A 392 -12.95 -16.63 0.57
N GLU A 393 -12.07 -16.53 -0.42
CA GLU A 393 -10.61 -16.67 -0.28
C GLU A 393 -9.97 -15.39 0.25
N CYS A 394 -10.63 -14.25 0.09
CA CYS A 394 -10.19 -12.93 0.56
C CYS A 394 -10.79 -12.54 1.92
N GLN A 395 -11.56 -13.41 2.57
CA GLN A 395 -12.18 -13.08 3.86
C GLN A 395 -11.11 -12.75 4.91
N GLY A 396 -11.10 -11.51 5.42
CA GLY A 396 -10.10 -11.02 6.37
C GLY A 396 -8.83 -10.47 5.73
N LEU A 397 -8.74 -10.36 4.40
CA LEU A 397 -7.64 -9.68 3.70
C LEU A 397 -7.88 -8.15 3.76
N LEU A 398 -6.94 -7.39 4.32
CA LEU A 398 -7.11 -5.95 4.55
C LEU A 398 -6.29 -5.09 3.58
N ALA A 399 -5.07 -5.51 3.28
CA ALA A 399 -4.12 -4.76 2.45
C ALA A 399 -3.12 -5.71 1.80
N VAL A 400 -2.64 -5.37 0.61
CA VAL A 400 -1.62 -6.13 -0.11
C VAL A 400 -0.59 -5.14 -0.67
N GLY A 401 0.70 -5.48 -0.58
CA GLY A 401 1.79 -4.74 -1.22
C GLY A 401 1.97 -5.14 -2.69
N PRO A 402 2.87 -4.48 -3.43
CA PRO A 402 3.26 -4.96 -4.75
C PRO A 402 3.98 -6.30 -4.67
N ILE A 403 3.96 -7.06 -5.75
CA ILE A 403 4.85 -8.21 -5.92
C ILE A 403 6.21 -7.66 -6.35
N ILE A 404 7.23 -7.94 -5.54
CA ILE A 404 8.61 -7.54 -5.80
C ILE A 404 9.36 -8.77 -6.27
N GLU A 405 9.92 -8.71 -7.46
CA GLU A 405 10.72 -9.77 -8.05
C GLU A 405 12.19 -9.37 -8.05
N LEU A 406 13.04 -10.28 -7.59
CA LEU A 406 14.48 -10.12 -7.45
C LEU A 406 15.14 -11.25 -8.23
N ASN A 407 15.81 -10.90 -9.32
CA ASN A 407 16.62 -11.82 -10.11
C ASN A 407 18.09 -11.63 -9.75
N PHE A 408 18.73 -12.68 -9.24
CA PHE A 408 20.11 -12.66 -8.78
C PHE A 408 20.71 -14.07 -8.92
N ASP A 409 22.03 -14.16 -9.08
CA ASP A 409 22.72 -15.45 -9.02
C ASP A 409 22.68 -16.00 -7.58
N GLU A 410 22.83 -17.31 -7.38
CA GLU A 410 22.76 -17.89 -6.02
C GLU A 410 23.82 -17.28 -5.08
N ILE A 411 23.38 -16.44 -4.13
CA ILE A 411 24.25 -15.66 -3.24
C ILE A 411 23.95 -15.98 -1.78
N ASN A 412 25.01 -16.22 -1.01
CA ASN A 412 24.95 -16.31 0.44
C ASN A 412 25.28 -14.95 1.07
N LEU A 413 24.28 -14.33 1.70
CA LEU A 413 24.49 -13.11 2.47
C LEU A 413 25.14 -13.41 3.82
N LEU A 414 26.19 -12.67 4.16
CA LEU A 414 26.86 -12.67 5.46
C LEU A 414 26.15 -11.78 6.48
N LYS A 415 25.40 -10.78 6.00
CA LYS A 415 24.67 -9.79 6.80
C LYS A 415 23.31 -9.52 6.16
N PRO A 416 22.28 -9.16 6.95
CA PRO A 416 20.97 -8.94 6.39
C PRO A 416 20.89 -7.63 5.61
N ILE A 417 20.04 -7.61 4.59
CA ILE A 417 19.63 -6.39 3.88
C ILE A 417 18.39 -5.86 4.56
N GLN A 418 18.35 -4.55 4.81
CA GLN A 418 17.14 -3.89 5.25
C GLN A 418 16.26 -3.57 4.04
N PHE A 419 15.07 -4.15 4.02
CA PHE A 419 14.02 -3.89 3.05
C PHE A 419 13.04 -2.87 3.60
N THR A 420 12.63 -1.95 2.74
CA THR A 420 11.50 -1.05 2.96
C THR A 420 10.46 -1.37 1.89
N LEU A 421 9.29 -1.85 2.31
CA LEU A 421 8.28 -2.49 1.47
C LEU A 421 6.98 -1.68 1.53
N PRO A 422 6.42 -1.20 0.40
CA PRO A 422 5.15 -0.49 0.40
C PRO A 422 3.96 -1.43 0.62
N ILE A 423 2.88 -0.92 1.22
CA ILE A 423 1.62 -1.65 1.39
C ILE A 423 0.40 -0.77 1.06
N LEU A 424 -0.57 -1.31 0.32
CA LEU A 424 -1.76 -0.57 -0.10
C LEU A 424 -2.94 -0.85 0.83
N ILE A 425 -3.32 0.15 1.62
CA ILE A 425 -4.37 0.03 2.64
C ILE A 425 -5.76 0.25 2.01
N GLN A 426 -6.69 -0.69 2.18
CA GLN A 426 -8.09 -0.48 1.77
C GLN A 426 -8.81 0.55 2.66
N PRO A 427 -9.64 1.45 2.10
CA PRO A 427 -10.61 2.18 2.89
C PRO A 427 -11.70 1.25 3.42
N LYS A 428 -11.91 1.23 4.75
CA LYS A 428 -13.10 0.58 5.33
C LYS A 428 -14.37 1.29 4.83
N LYS A 429 -15.36 0.53 4.33
CA LYS A 429 -16.72 1.04 4.06
C LYS A 429 -17.29 1.58 5.37
N LYS A 430 -17.59 2.87 5.44
CA LYS A 430 -18.33 3.46 6.57
C LYS A 430 -19.67 2.74 6.70
N SER A 431 -19.90 2.05 7.81
CA SER A 431 -21.24 1.61 8.20
C SER A 431 -22.13 2.86 8.28
N ILE A 432 -23.24 2.87 7.55
CA ILE A 432 -24.23 3.95 7.50
C ILE A 432 -25.04 4.05 8.82
N SER A 433 -24.67 3.30 9.87
CA SER A 433 -25.46 3.16 11.09
C SER A 433 -25.34 4.28 12.14
N SER A 434 -24.82 5.48 11.81
CA SER A 434 -24.68 6.55 12.82
C SER A 434 -24.94 7.99 12.32
N LYS A 435 -25.90 8.19 11.41
CA LYS A 435 -26.48 9.52 11.15
C LYS A 435 -28.00 9.52 11.13
N ILE A 436 -28.60 9.22 12.27
CA ILE A 436 -29.93 9.74 12.62
C ILE A 436 -29.81 10.35 14.01
N LYS A 437 -29.49 11.66 14.07
CA LYS A 437 -30.08 12.62 15.01
C LYS A 437 -29.44 14.01 14.84
N ARG A 438 -30.35 15.00 14.78
CA ARG A 438 -30.18 16.46 14.88
C ARG A 438 -29.84 17.20 13.59
N SER A 439 -30.86 17.29 12.74
CA SER A 439 -31.10 18.49 11.93
C SER A 439 -31.81 19.55 12.77
N SER A 440 -31.15 20.68 13.00
CA SER A 440 -31.82 21.95 13.31
C SER A 440 -31.02 23.08 12.69
N ILE A 441 -31.60 23.66 11.63
CA ILE A 441 -31.75 25.10 11.36
C ILE A 441 -30.46 25.94 11.37
N ASP A 442 -29.98 26.36 10.20
CA ASP A 442 -30.08 27.78 9.81
C ASP A 442 -29.73 27.99 8.32
N GLU A 443 -30.56 28.82 7.67
CA GLU A 443 -30.46 29.27 6.28
C GLU A 443 -29.48 30.45 6.15
N SER A 444 -28.70 30.50 5.05
CA SER A 444 -28.47 31.74 4.29
C SER A 444 -27.67 31.53 3.00
N ASN A 445 -28.35 31.78 1.87
CA ASN A 445 -27.95 32.44 0.63
C ASN A 445 -26.48 32.48 0.18
N ASN A 446 -26.15 31.78 -0.93
CA ASN A 446 -25.99 32.36 -2.28
C ASN A 446 -25.47 31.32 -3.30
N PRO A 447 -25.93 31.32 -4.56
CA PRO A 447 -25.42 30.44 -5.61
C PRO A 447 -24.26 31.11 -6.37
N GLN A 448 -23.03 30.66 -6.15
CA GLN A 448 -21.93 30.87 -7.09
C GLN A 448 -21.53 29.53 -7.70
N GLN A 449 -21.67 29.44 -9.02
CA GLN A 449 -21.21 28.33 -9.84
C GLN A 449 -19.69 28.15 -9.67
N PRO A 450 -19.20 26.94 -9.33
CA PRO A 450 -17.80 26.60 -9.52
C PRO A 450 -17.59 26.06 -10.94
N THR A 451 -16.70 26.74 -11.66
CA THR A 451 -16.06 26.26 -12.88
C THR A 451 -15.43 24.88 -12.61
N ILE A 452 -15.87 23.88 -13.38
CA ILE A 452 -15.37 22.51 -13.30
C ILE A 452 -14.01 22.46 -14.01
N SER A 453 -12.93 22.65 -13.27
CA SER A 453 -11.64 22.06 -13.63
C SER A 453 -11.65 20.63 -13.11
N HIS A 454 -11.77 19.64 -14.00
CA HIS A 454 -11.64 18.23 -13.63
C HIS A 454 -10.24 17.99 -13.04
N PRO A 455 -10.11 17.59 -11.76
CA PRO A 455 -8.85 17.10 -11.24
C PRO A 455 -8.47 15.81 -11.98
N SER A 456 -7.17 15.60 -12.15
CA SER A 456 -6.68 14.34 -12.71
C SER A 456 -7.13 13.16 -11.82
N GLN A 457 -7.36 11.98 -12.41
CA GLN A 457 -7.77 10.79 -11.66
C GLN A 457 -6.77 10.47 -10.52
N GLN A 458 -5.49 10.78 -10.71
CA GLN A 458 -4.43 10.65 -9.71
C GLN A 458 -4.64 11.57 -8.48
N GLU A 459 -4.91 12.86 -8.67
CA GLU A 459 -5.07 13.82 -7.57
C GLU A 459 -6.33 13.55 -6.75
N THR A 460 -7.37 13.01 -7.39
CA THR A 460 -8.61 12.61 -6.72
C THR A 460 -8.38 11.37 -5.85
N ILE A 461 -7.53 10.43 -6.31
CA ILE A 461 -7.10 9.25 -5.55
C ILE A 461 -6.25 9.67 -4.36
N ASP A 462 -5.28 10.58 -4.54
CA ASP A 462 -4.40 11.04 -3.47
C ASP A 462 -5.15 11.82 -2.38
N GLN A 463 -6.09 12.70 -2.76
CA GLN A 463 -6.93 13.43 -1.81
C GLN A 463 -7.92 12.51 -1.09
N GLN A 464 -8.48 11.51 -1.78
CA GLN A 464 -9.30 10.48 -1.13
C GLN A 464 -8.46 9.65 -0.16
N GLN A 465 -7.28 9.16 -0.55
CA GLN A 465 -6.38 8.42 0.32
C GLN A 465 -5.99 9.24 1.56
N GLN A 466 -5.64 10.52 1.41
CA GLN A 466 -5.30 11.41 2.53
C GLN A 466 -6.48 11.68 3.50
N LEU A 467 -7.71 11.84 2.99
CA LEU A 467 -8.91 11.98 3.82
C LEU A 467 -9.29 10.66 4.52
N ILE A 468 -8.95 9.52 3.91
CA ILE A 468 -9.14 8.16 4.43
C ILE A 468 -8.13 7.85 5.56
N PHE A 469 -6.85 8.22 5.42
CA PHE A 469 -5.81 8.07 6.45
C PHE A 469 -6.20 8.72 7.78
N LYS A 470 -6.88 9.87 7.73
CA LYS A 470 -7.32 10.62 8.93
C LYS A 470 -8.51 9.97 9.66
N SER A 471 -9.24 9.08 8.99
CA SER A 471 -10.45 8.42 9.48
C SER A 471 -10.21 7.00 10.00
N MET A 472 -9.07 6.37 9.68
CA MET A 472 -8.79 4.95 10.00
C MET A 472 -8.00 4.72 11.30
N LEU A 473 -7.46 5.76 11.94
CA LEU A 473 -6.72 5.64 13.21
C LEU A 473 -7.63 5.60 14.47
N GLY A 474 -8.93 5.38 14.29
CA GLY A 474 -9.89 5.18 15.38
C GLY A 474 -10.45 3.76 15.36
N GLU A 475 -10.21 3.04 16.47
CA GLU A 475 -10.80 1.75 16.88
C GLU A 475 -10.03 0.46 16.46
N ASP A 476 -9.21 -0.02 17.41
CA ASP A 476 -8.58 -1.35 17.59
C ASP A 476 -7.73 -1.99 16.46
N LEU A 477 -6.45 -1.58 16.40
CA LEU A 477 -5.37 -2.25 15.65
C LEU A 477 -4.91 -3.60 16.26
N SER A 478 -5.51 -4.05 17.38
CA SER A 478 -5.06 -5.23 18.13
C SER A 478 -5.26 -6.56 17.38
N ASN A 479 -6.27 -6.62 16.49
CA ASN A 479 -6.64 -7.81 15.74
C ASN A 479 -5.98 -7.93 14.36
N GLU A 480 -5.16 -6.96 13.95
CA GLU A 480 -4.49 -6.98 12.65
C GLU A 480 -3.12 -7.67 12.74
N ARG A 481 -2.70 -8.36 11.66
CA ARG A 481 -1.34 -8.89 11.50
C ARG A 481 -0.77 -8.54 10.14
N LEU A 482 0.53 -8.34 10.11
CA LEU A 482 1.34 -8.28 8.89
C LEU A 482 1.97 -9.63 8.65
N VAL A 483 2.02 -10.06 7.40
CA VAL A 483 2.60 -11.33 6.96
C VAL A 483 3.46 -11.06 5.74
N LEU A 484 4.69 -11.55 5.75
CA LEU A 484 5.55 -11.59 4.58
C LEU A 484 5.35 -12.94 3.89
N LEU A 485 5.05 -12.91 2.60
CA LEU A 485 5.11 -14.09 1.74
C LEU A 485 6.28 -13.96 0.79
N TYR A 486 6.89 -15.10 0.48
CA TYR A 486 8.03 -15.16 -0.43
C TYR A 486 7.97 -16.40 -1.31
N SER A 487 8.65 -16.36 -2.46
CA SER A 487 8.98 -17.55 -3.23
C SER A 487 10.49 -17.78 -3.22
N GLY A 488 10.91 -19.03 -3.06
CA GLY A 488 12.32 -19.41 -3.09
C GLY A 488 12.95 -19.25 -4.48
N PHE A 489 14.27 -19.43 -4.54
CA PHE A 489 15.00 -19.42 -5.81
C PHE A 489 14.49 -20.54 -6.73
N ASN A 490 14.03 -20.18 -7.94
CA ASN A 490 13.37 -21.07 -8.90
C ASN A 490 12.10 -21.77 -8.36
N ASP A 491 11.46 -21.21 -7.33
CA ASP A 491 10.20 -21.70 -6.79
C ASP A 491 9.05 -20.80 -7.23
N ASN A 492 8.00 -21.42 -7.79
CA ASN A 492 6.78 -20.74 -8.21
C ASN A 492 5.69 -20.79 -7.13
N THR A 493 5.99 -21.32 -5.95
CA THR A 493 5.06 -21.42 -4.83
C THR A 493 5.33 -20.35 -3.77
N TRP A 494 4.25 -19.83 -3.20
CA TRP A 494 4.31 -18.84 -2.13
C TRP A 494 4.43 -19.54 -0.77
N HIS A 495 5.40 -19.10 0.03
CA HIS A 495 5.62 -19.52 1.41
C HIS A 495 5.44 -18.35 2.35
N ILE A 496 5.21 -18.64 3.63
CA ILE A 496 5.06 -17.62 4.67
C ILE A 496 6.34 -17.59 5.47
N ASP A 497 6.90 -16.40 5.67
CA ASP A 497 7.94 -16.21 6.66
C ASP A 497 7.32 -15.85 8.02
N THR A 498 7.43 -16.75 8.98
CA THR A 498 6.94 -16.55 10.35
C THR A 498 7.98 -15.97 11.30
N ASP A 499 9.26 -16.00 10.92
CA ASP A 499 10.38 -15.66 11.78
C ASP A 499 10.85 -14.22 11.57
N ILE A 500 10.45 -13.61 10.45
CA ILE A 500 10.73 -12.23 10.14
C ILE A 500 9.90 -11.25 11.00
N GLN A 501 10.60 -10.31 11.62
CA GLN A 501 9.99 -9.17 12.28
C GLN A 501 9.65 -8.08 11.27
N LEU A 502 8.38 -7.71 11.21
CA LEU A 502 7.85 -6.64 10.37
C LEU A 502 7.59 -5.41 11.23
N ILE A 503 8.26 -4.32 10.93
CA ILE A 503 8.11 -3.04 11.64
C ILE A 503 7.28 -2.11 10.77
N ASP A 504 6.10 -1.75 11.25
CA ASP A 504 5.21 -0.82 10.55
C ASP A 504 5.68 0.64 10.73
N SER A 505 5.50 1.46 9.70
CA SER A 505 5.76 2.89 9.78
C SER A 505 4.66 3.60 10.58
N LYS A 506 4.92 4.84 11.00
CA LYS A 506 3.87 5.68 11.63
C LYS A 506 2.69 5.92 10.68
N THR A 507 2.96 5.93 9.37
CA THR A 507 2.00 6.17 8.30
C THR A 507 1.26 4.90 7.85
N HIS A 508 1.66 3.72 8.35
CA HIS A 508 1.07 2.40 8.07
C HIS A 508 1.07 1.95 6.59
N ASP A 509 1.80 2.67 5.74
CA ASP A 509 1.89 2.49 4.28
C ASP A 509 3.23 1.87 3.84
N ILE A 510 4.16 1.69 4.79
CA ILE A 510 5.52 1.19 4.55
C ILE A 510 5.90 0.26 5.70
N ILE A 511 6.42 -0.91 5.36
CA ILE A 511 6.95 -1.90 6.30
C ILE A 511 8.47 -1.97 6.16
N THR A 512 9.18 -1.96 7.27
CA THR A 512 10.64 -2.16 7.29
C THR A 512 10.96 -3.52 7.91
N THR A 513 11.88 -4.24 7.28
CA THR A 513 12.33 -5.54 7.78
C THR A 513 13.77 -5.84 7.36
N ASN A 514 14.43 -6.78 8.04
CA ASN A 514 15.78 -7.22 7.74
C ASN A 514 15.75 -8.66 7.24
N ILE A 515 16.24 -8.89 6.02
CA ILE A 515 16.19 -10.19 5.35
C ILE A 515 17.62 -10.73 5.21
N GLN A 516 17.86 -11.92 5.77
CA GLN A 516 19.15 -12.62 5.72
C GLN A 516 19.29 -13.51 4.48
N TYR A 517 18.19 -14.00 3.92
CA TYR A 517 18.18 -14.86 2.74
C TYR A 517 17.35 -14.19 1.65
N LEU A 518 17.97 -13.85 0.52
CA LEU A 518 17.23 -13.26 -0.58
C LEU A 518 16.23 -14.26 -1.15
N HIS A 519 15.04 -13.75 -1.44
CA HIS A 519 13.95 -14.51 -2.06
C HIS A 519 13.69 -13.96 -3.46
N SER A 520 13.31 -14.82 -4.40
CA SER A 520 13.09 -14.41 -5.78
C SER A 520 11.84 -13.56 -5.93
N ARG A 521 10.80 -13.81 -5.13
CA ARG A 521 9.58 -12.99 -5.11
C ARG A 521 9.17 -12.72 -3.68
N ILE A 522 8.70 -11.51 -3.41
CA ILE A 522 8.29 -11.07 -2.06
C ILE A 522 7.01 -10.24 -2.17
N ILE A 523 6.09 -10.45 -1.24
CA ILE A 523 4.90 -9.61 -1.07
C ILE A 523 4.54 -9.49 0.41
N VAL A 524 4.09 -8.31 0.83
CA VAL A 524 3.60 -8.07 2.19
C VAL A 524 2.08 -8.01 2.18
N VAL A 525 1.45 -8.64 3.17
CA VAL A 525 0.01 -8.69 3.31
C VAL A 525 -0.40 -8.25 4.71
N ARG A 526 -1.43 -7.41 4.82
CA ARG A 526 -2.12 -7.12 6.08
C ARG A 526 -3.43 -7.88 6.09
N CYS A 527 -3.68 -8.63 7.16
CA CYS A 527 -4.90 -9.40 7.33
C CYS A 527 -5.38 -9.41 8.78
N ASP A 528 -6.65 -9.72 8.96
CA ASP A 528 -7.27 -9.92 10.26
C ASP A 528 -6.87 -11.28 10.84
N LYS A 529 -6.41 -11.29 12.09
CA LYS A 529 -5.92 -12.50 12.79
C LYS A 529 -7.01 -13.56 12.98
N GLN A 530 -8.26 -13.15 13.13
CA GLN A 530 -9.38 -14.03 13.43
C GLN A 530 -10.06 -14.54 12.16
N LEU A 531 -10.17 -13.70 11.13
CA LEU A 531 -10.90 -14.03 9.90
C LEU A 531 -10.04 -14.75 8.87
N MET A 532 -8.73 -14.46 8.79
CA MET A 532 -7.84 -15.03 7.78
C MET A 532 -6.91 -16.09 8.39
N SER A 533 -6.96 -17.32 7.89
CA SER A 533 -5.98 -18.36 8.26
C SER A 533 -4.66 -18.17 7.52
N LEU A 534 -3.52 -18.34 8.21
CA LEU A 534 -2.20 -18.30 7.56
C LEU A 534 -2.11 -19.33 6.43
N LYS A 535 -2.70 -20.53 6.60
CA LYS A 535 -2.65 -21.59 5.59
C LYS A 535 -3.32 -21.24 4.26
N GLN A 536 -4.25 -20.28 4.26
CA GLN A 536 -4.97 -19.86 3.06
C GLN A 536 -4.20 -18.80 2.26
N LEU A 537 -3.35 -17.99 2.92
CA LEU A 537 -2.68 -16.86 2.30
C LEU A 537 -1.88 -17.22 1.04
N PRO A 538 -1.04 -18.28 1.00
CA PRO A 538 -0.34 -18.66 -0.22
C PRO A 538 -1.26 -18.91 -1.41
N THR A 539 -2.42 -19.55 -1.16
CA THR A 539 -3.41 -19.82 -2.22
C THR A 539 -4.09 -18.54 -2.68
N THR A 540 -4.46 -17.66 -1.74
CA THR A 540 -5.05 -16.36 -2.05
C THR A 540 -4.09 -15.48 -2.87
N ILE A 541 -2.80 -15.45 -2.52
CA ILE A 541 -1.79 -14.69 -3.28
C ILE A 541 -1.50 -15.31 -4.64
N CYS A 542 -1.52 -16.63 -4.77
CA CYS A 542 -1.45 -17.29 -6.07
C CYS A 542 -2.61 -16.87 -7.00
N LEU A 543 -3.84 -16.78 -6.47
CA LEU A 543 -4.99 -16.27 -7.23
C LEU A 543 -4.84 -14.79 -7.61
N LEU A 544 -4.26 -13.97 -6.73
CA LEU A 544 -3.98 -12.56 -7.02
C LEU A 544 -2.99 -12.44 -8.17
N ASP A 545 -1.88 -13.20 -8.12
CA ASP A 545 -0.85 -13.25 -9.16
C ASP A 545 -1.44 -13.63 -10.53
N GLN A 546 -2.31 -14.65 -10.55
CA GLN A 546 -3.07 -15.03 -11.76
C GLN A 546 -3.98 -13.90 -12.26
N THR A 547 -4.67 -13.21 -11.35
CA THR A 547 -5.59 -12.11 -11.69
C THR A 547 -4.84 -10.94 -12.34
N LEU A 548 -3.60 -10.67 -11.93
CA LEU A 548 -2.79 -9.58 -12.51
C LEU A 548 -2.39 -9.84 -13.97
N ASN A 549 -2.23 -11.11 -14.35
CA ASN A 549 -1.87 -11.53 -15.71
C ASN A 549 -3.09 -11.66 -16.63
N GLN A 550 -4.28 -11.77 -16.07
CA GLN A 550 -5.52 -11.96 -16.80
C GLN A 550 -6.15 -10.63 -17.23
N ARG A 551 -6.85 -10.66 -18.36
CA ARG A 551 -7.60 -9.55 -18.93
C ARG A 551 -9.04 -9.99 -19.20
N SER A 552 -9.99 -9.13 -18.82
CA SER A 552 -11.39 -9.31 -19.21
C SER A 552 -11.56 -8.86 -20.66
N VAL A 553 -12.12 -9.75 -21.47
CA VAL A 553 -12.25 -9.59 -22.91
C VAL A 553 -13.70 -9.75 -23.32
N THR A 554 -14.16 -8.85 -24.18
CA THR A 554 -15.49 -8.89 -24.76
C THR A 554 -15.39 -9.37 -26.21
N LEU A 555 -16.14 -10.42 -26.51
CA LEU A 555 -16.43 -10.89 -27.86
C LEU A 555 -17.86 -10.48 -28.22
N PHE A 556 -18.03 -9.86 -29.38
CA PHE A 556 -19.37 -9.55 -29.86
C PHE A 556 -19.45 -9.61 -31.38
N LEU A 557 -20.63 -9.97 -31.87
CA LEU A 557 -20.94 -10.10 -33.28
C LEU A 557 -21.96 -9.03 -33.67
N ARG A 558 -21.69 -8.30 -34.75
CA ARG A 558 -22.63 -7.34 -35.35
C ARG A 558 -22.85 -7.63 -36.82
N ARG A 559 -23.96 -7.11 -37.36
CA ARG A 559 -24.29 -7.22 -38.79
C ARG A 559 -24.38 -5.86 -39.42
N ARG A 560 -24.06 -5.77 -40.70
CA ARG A 560 -24.21 -4.52 -41.42
C ARG A 560 -25.68 -4.26 -41.71
N LEU A 561 -26.15 -3.03 -41.46
CA LEU A 561 -27.55 -2.65 -41.66
C LEU A 561 -27.93 -2.59 -43.15
N THR A 562 -26.96 -2.34 -44.03
CA THR A 562 -27.16 -2.26 -45.49
C THR A 562 -27.13 -3.63 -46.16
N ASN A 563 -26.40 -4.60 -45.60
CA ASN A 563 -26.26 -5.95 -46.13
C ASN A 563 -26.25 -6.96 -44.98
N LEU A 564 -27.34 -7.71 -44.83
CA LEU A 564 -27.51 -8.69 -43.74
C LEU A 564 -26.57 -9.91 -43.84
N ASN A 565 -25.91 -10.10 -44.98
CA ASN A 565 -24.90 -11.13 -45.17
C ASN A 565 -23.52 -10.69 -44.66
N GLU A 566 -23.31 -9.40 -44.42
CA GLU A 566 -22.05 -8.88 -43.89
C GLU A 566 -22.11 -8.89 -42.37
N ILE A 567 -21.14 -9.58 -41.78
CA ILE A 567 -20.97 -9.70 -40.34
C ILE A 567 -19.59 -9.21 -39.92
N CYS A 568 -19.50 -8.67 -38.72
CA CYS A 568 -18.25 -8.25 -38.08
C CYS A 568 -18.18 -8.86 -36.68
N LEU A 569 -17.21 -9.75 -36.48
CA LEU A 569 -16.83 -10.24 -35.16
C LEU A 569 -15.73 -9.34 -34.60
N VAL A 570 -15.91 -8.89 -33.37
CA VAL A 570 -14.91 -8.10 -32.65
C VAL A 570 -14.46 -8.84 -31.39
N CYS A 571 -13.15 -8.85 -31.15
CA CYS A 571 -12.54 -9.24 -29.90
C CYS A 571 -11.73 -8.06 -29.35
N CYS A 572 -12.13 -7.53 -28.19
CA CYS A 572 -11.47 -6.37 -27.59
C CYS A 572 -11.43 -6.46 -26.06
N SER A 573 -10.54 -5.70 -25.43
CA SER A 573 -10.59 -5.50 -23.98
C SER A 573 -11.95 -4.95 -23.54
N SER A 574 -12.50 -5.48 -22.44
CA SER A 574 -13.80 -5.04 -21.90
C SER A 574 -13.82 -3.55 -21.58
N GLN A 575 -12.67 -2.96 -21.23
CA GLN A 575 -12.54 -1.52 -20.95
C GLN A 575 -12.72 -0.64 -22.20
N ARG A 576 -12.50 -1.21 -23.39
CA ARG A 576 -12.61 -0.50 -24.67
C ARG A 576 -13.90 -0.78 -25.42
N ARG A 577 -14.77 -1.65 -24.89
CA ARG A 577 -15.99 -2.09 -25.56
C ARG A 577 -16.80 -0.91 -26.08
N ASP A 578 -17.12 0.04 -25.22
CA ASP A 578 -18.00 1.16 -25.59
C ASP A 578 -17.36 2.04 -26.69
N THR A 579 -16.04 2.23 -26.68
CA THR A 579 -15.32 2.95 -27.74
C THR A 579 -15.40 2.20 -29.07
N VAL A 580 -15.12 0.89 -29.05
CA VAL A 580 -15.10 0.06 -30.26
C VAL A 580 -16.51 -0.14 -30.84
N GLU A 581 -17.53 -0.28 -29.99
CA GLU A 581 -18.93 -0.34 -30.44
C GLU A 581 -19.35 0.95 -31.14
N ASN A 582 -18.95 2.11 -30.63
CA ASN A 582 -19.20 3.39 -31.28
C ASN A 582 -18.48 3.52 -32.64
N GLU A 583 -17.26 2.99 -32.76
CA GLU A 583 -16.50 2.98 -34.02
C GLU A 583 -17.22 2.18 -35.10
N ILE A 584 -17.59 0.92 -34.82
CA ILE A 584 -18.29 0.10 -35.82
C ILE A 584 -19.73 0.59 -36.09
N GLN A 585 -20.35 1.28 -35.14
CA GLN A 585 -21.65 1.90 -35.37
C GLN A 585 -21.55 2.99 -36.46
N GLN A 586 -20.45 3.74 -36.51
CA GLN A 586 -20.19 4.73 -37.55
C GLN A 586 -20.03 4.08 -38.94
N GLU A 587 -19.66 2.80 -38.99
CA GLU A 587 -19.54 2.02 -40.23
C GLU A 587 -20.86 1.36 -40.69
N ASN A 588 -21.98 1.68 -40.02
CA ASN A 588 -23.33 1.15 -40.24
C ASN A 588 -23.53 -0.31 -39.81
N TYR A 589 -22.82 -0.76 -38.78
CA TYR A 589 -23.15 -2.02 -38.09
C TYR A 589 -24.29 -1.84 -37.09
N SER A 590 -25.03 -2.92 -36.84
CA SER A 590 -26.16 -2.96 -35.91
C SER A 590 -25.73 -2.70 -34.47
N THR A 591 -26.63 -2.14 -33.66
CA THR A 591 -26.45 -1.96 -32.21
C THR A 591 -27.34 -2.88 -31.38
N GLU A 592 -28.36 -3.48 -32.02
CA GLU A 592 -29.29 -4.37 -31.33
C GLU A 592 -28.62 -5.72 -31.03
N ASN A 593 -28.78 -6.15 -29.78
CA ASN A 593 -28.10 -7.30 -29.16
C ASN A 593 -28.27 -8.59 -29.95
N GLU A 594 -27.25 -8.99 -30.70
CA GLU A 594 -27.12 -10.39 -31.11
C GLU A 594 -25.74 -10.92 -30.72
N GLN A 595 -25.58 -11.08 -29.41
CA GLN A 595 -24.54 -11.85 -28.71
C GLN A 595 -23.28 -11.08 -28.30
N ILE A 596 -23.16 -10.91 -26.99
CA ILE A 596 -21.96 -10.45 -26.30
C ILE A 596 -21.54 -11.61 -25.38
N LYS A 597 -20.25 -11.95 -25.40
CA LYS A 597 -19.64 -12.96 -24.53
C LYS A 597 -18.44 -12.33 -23.85
N GLU A 598 -18.37 -12.47 -22.53
CA GLU A 598 -17.19 -12.09 -21.76
C GLU A 598 -16.37 -13.35 -21.49
N ILE A 599 -15.07 -13.27 -21.78
CA ILE A 599 -14.09 -14.32 -21.50
C ILE A 599 -12.87 -13.72 -20.81
N ILE A 600 -12.06 -14.56 -20.19
CA ILE A 600 -10.79 -14.16 -19.57
C ILE A 600 -9.67 -14.72 -20.42
N LEU A 601 -8.74 -13.86 -20.82
CA LEU A 601 -7.58 -14.22 -21.63
C LEU A 601 -6.30 -13.63 -21.03
N GLU A 602 -5.16 -14.17 -21.42
CA GLU A 602 -3.85 -13.57 -21.21
C GLU A 602 -3.43 -12.77 -22.45
N GLU A 603 -2.63 -11.73 -22.24
CA GLU A 603 -2.09 -10.92 -23.33
C GLU A 603 -1.24 -11.79 -24.28
N GLY A 604 -1.42 -11.64 -25.60
CA GLY A 604 -0.72 -12.45 -26.59
C GLY A 604 -1.24 -13.88 -26.76
N GLN A 605 -2.25 -14.31 -26.00
CA GLN A 605 -2.82 -15.63 -26.12
C GLN A 605 -3.38 -15.86 -27.54
N ILE A 606 -2.90 -16.93 -28.19
CA ILE A 606 -3.32 -17.29 -29.55
C ILE A 606 -4.69 -17.97 -29.49
N LEU A 607 -5.58 -17.46 -30.33
CA LEU A 607 -6.95 -17.89 -30.52
C LEU A 607 -7.17 -18.36 -31.94
N GLU A 608 -8.12 -19.26 -32.09
CA GLU A 608 -8.52 -19.82 -33.38
C GLU A 608 -10.02 -19.67 -33.58
N LEU A 609 -10.39 -18.96 -34.62
CA LEU A 609 -11.76 -18.74 -35.05
C LEU A 609 -12.16 -19.83 -36.04
N ARG A 610 -13.23 -20.57 -35.71
CA ARG A 610 -13.80 -21.65 -36.53
C ARG A 610 -15.29 -21.41 -36.79
N PHE A 611 -15.76 -21.85 -37.95
CA PHE A 611 -17.18 -21.82 -38.31
C PHE A 611 -17.81 -23.21 -38.19
N ARG A 612 -19.05 -23.27 -37.71
CA ARG A 612 -19.84 -24.51 -37.61
C ARG A 612 -21.29 -24.26 -38.00
N GLY A 613 -21.93 -25.23 -38.64
CA GLY A 613 -23.37 -25.19 -38.93
C GLY A 613 -23.66 -24.85 -40.39
N ASN A 614 -24.84 -24.29 -40.66
CA ASN A 614 -25.33 -24.08 -42.02
C ASN A 614 -24.96 -22.72 -42.61
N VAL A 615 -24.39 -21.80 -41.83
CA VAL A 615 -23.97 -20.46 -42.28
C VAL A 615 -22.46 -20.34 -42.14
N ILE A 616 -21.77 -20.07 -43.26
CA ILE A 616 -20.30 -19.99 -43.35
C ILE A 616 -19.86 -18.82 -44.23
N PRO A 617 -18.59 -18.39 -44.19
CA PRO A 617 -18.08 -17.32 -45.05
C PRO A 617 -18.01 -17.76 -46.52
N ILE A 618 -18.30 -16.85 -47.46
CA ILE A 618 -18.44 -17.13 -48.90
C ILE A 618 -17.12 -17.58 -49.56
N ASN A 619 -15.96 -17.14 -49.04
CA ASN A 619 -14.62 -17.39 -49.63
C ASN A 619 -13.65 -18.03 -48.62
N ASN A 620 -14.10 -19.01 -47.83
CA ASN A 620 -13.25 -19.57 -46.77
C ASN A 620 -12.39 -20.74 -47.26
N ASP A 621 -11.27 -20.44 -47.94
CA ASP A 621 -10.26 -21.46 -48.29
C ASP A 621 -9.54 -22.02 -47.04
N GLN A 622 -9.57 -21.29 -45.92
CA GLN A 622 -8.97 -21.68 -44.65
C GLN A 622 -10.06 -22.16 -43.67
N GLN A 623 -9.93 -23.38 -43.13
CA GLN A 623 -10.90 -23.90 -42.16
C GLN A 623 -10.90 -23.13 -40.82
N SER A 624 -9.84 -22.38 -40.54
CA SER A 624 -9.61 -21.69 -39.27
C SER A 624 -8.77 -20.43 -39.45
N ILE A 625 -9.09 -19.38 -38.70
CA ILE A 625 -8.33 -18.12 -38.70
C ILE A 625 -7.69 -17.93 -37.33
N GLN A 626 -6.38 -17.70 -37.29
CA GLN A 626 -5.65 -17.47 -36.05
C GLN A 626 -5.43 -15.99 -35.78
N PHE A 627 -5.56 -15.60 -34.52
CA PHE A 627 -5.23 -14.25 -34.06
C PHE A 627 -4.75 -14.28 -32.61
N ALA A 628 -3.95 -13.30 -32.21
CA ALA A 628 -3.52 -13.15 -30.82
C ALA A 628 -4.39 -12.08 -30.14
N PHE A 629 -4.77 -12.31 -28.89
CA PHE A 629 -5.44 -11.27 -28.11
C PHE A 629 -4.46 -10.14 -27.76
N ASN A 630 -4.94 -8.90 -27.90
CA ASN A 630 -4.21 -7.71 -27.52
C ASN A 630 -5.13 -6.67 -26.88
N THR A 631 -4.68 -6.08 -25.78
CA THR A 631 -5.48 -5.09 -25.02
C THR A 631 -5.69 -3.77 -25.78
N TYR A 632 -4.72 -3.35 -26.59
CA TYR A 632 -4.70 -2.07 -27.30
C TYR A 632 -5.13 -2.14 -28.77
N PHE A 633 -5.05 -3.32 -29.38
CA PHE A 633 -5.41 -3.58 -30.77
C PHE A 633 -6.59 -4.57 -30.82
N PRO A 634 -7.83 -4.06 -30.92
CA PRO A 634 -8.98 -4.92 -31.12
C PRO A 634 -8.82 -5.74 -32.40
N PHE A 635 -9.21 -7.01 -32.34
CA PHE A 635 -9.29 -7.85 -33.50
C PHE A 635 -10.67 -7.68 -34.15
N TYR A 636 -10.68 -7.37 -35.44
CA TYR A 636 -11.88 -7.29 -36.27
C TYR A 636 -11.82 -8.39 -37.32
N PHE A 637 -12.90 -9.15 -37.43
CA PHE A 637 -13.09 -10.12 -38.50
C PHE A 637 -14.38 -9.80 -39.25
N GLU A 638 -14.22 -9.20 -40.43
CA GLU A 638 -15.31 -8.83 -41.31
C GLU A 638 -15.43 -9.82 -42.47
N THR A 639 -16.63 -10.33 -42.71
CA THR A 639 -16.85 -11.25 -43.82
C THR A 639 -18.28 -11.25 -44.32
N ASN A 640 -18.45 -11.74 -45.55
CA ASN A 640 -19.75 -12.08 -46.09
C ASN A 640 -20.04 -13.56 -45.80
N VAL A 641 -21.23 -13.86 -45.28
CA VAL A 641 -21.70 -15.22 -45.02
C VAL A 641 -22.82 -15.65 -45.96
N SER A 642 -22.91 -16.95 -46.20
CA SER A 642 -23.99 -17.60 -46.96
C SER A 642 -24.36 -18.95 -46.36
N GLU A 643 -25.55 -19.42 -46.71
CA GLU A 643 -25.97 -20.78 -46.38
C GLU A 643 -25.25 -21.86 -47.19
N ILE A 644 -24.93 -22.99 -46.57
CA ILE A 644 -24.39 -24.19 -47.24
C ILE A 644 -25.54 -24.94 -47.92
N ASP A 645 -26.57 -25.28 -47.14
CA ASP A 645 -27.75 -26.02 -47.61
C ASP A 645 -29.01 -25.16 -47.47
N LYS A 646 -29.55 -24.77 -48.63
CA LYS A 646 -30.78 -23.98 -48.76
C LYS A 646 -32.03 -24.71 -48.26
N TYR A 647 -31.99 -26.05 -48.19
CA TYR A 647 -33.11 -26.87 -47.74
C TYR A 647 -33.04 -27.24 -46.25
N SER A 648 -31.92 -26.94 -45.60
CA SER A 648 -31.75 -27.16 -44.17
C SER A 648 -32.64 -26.23 -43.35
N GLN A 649 -32.97 -26.67 -42.13
CA GLN A 649 -33.77 -25.90 -41.17
C GLN A 649 -35.12 -25.42 -41.77
N HIS A 650 -35.79 -26.27 -42.55
CA HIS A 650 -36.99 -25.92 -43.34
C HIS A 650 -38.17 -25.34 -42.54
N LEU A 651 -38.25 -25.58 -41.22
CA LEU A 651 -39.27 -25.02 -40.34
C LEU A 651 -38.88 -23.67 -39.72
N SER A 652 -37.68 -23.16 -40.01
CA SER A 652 -37.16 -21.89 -39.50
C SER A 652 -37.21 -20.81 -40.58
N SER A 653 -37.54 -19.59 -40.16
CA SER A 653 -37.43 -18.37 -40.98
C SER A 653 -35.98 -17.92 -41.20
N TYR A 654 -35.02 -18.53 -40.51
CA TYR A 654 -33.58 -18.21 -40.56
C TYR A 654 -32.74 -19.46 -40.82
N PHE A 655 -31.59 -19.26 -41.46
CA PHE A 655 -30.47 -20.18 -41.40
C PHE A 655 -29.62 -19.90 -40.15
N TYR A 656 -29.11 -20.95 -39.51
CA TYR A 656 -28.26 -20.86 -38.31
C TYR A 656 -26.87 -21.43 -38.56
N GLY A 657 -25.86 -20.70 -38.10
CA GLY A 657 -24.48 -21.13 -37.96
C GLY A 657 -23.88 -20.59 -36.66
N PHE A 658 -22.63 -20.93 -36.40
CA PHE A 658 -21.91 -20.55 -35.19
C PHE A 658 -20.47 -20.16 -35.53
N ILE A 659 -19.99 -19.11 -34.86
CA ILE A 659 -18.57 -18.78 -34.74
C ILE A 659 -18.10 -19.33 -33.40
N GLN A 660 -17.05 -20.15 -33.43
CA GLN A 660 -16.44 -20.73 -32.25
C GLN A 660 -15.02 -20.19 -32.09
N ILE A 661 -14.67 -19.78 -30.87
CA ILE A 661 -13.33 -19.31 -30.51
C ILE A 661 -12.66 -20.38 -29.67
N PHE A 662 -11.57 -20.92 -30.17
CA PHE A 662 -10.76 -21.93 -29.49
C PHE A 662 -9.44 -21.34 -29.01
N SER A 663 -8.90 -21.90 -27.93
CA SER A 663 -7.52 -21.71 -27.53
C SER A 663 -6.87 -23.06 -27.28
N LYS A 664 -5.58 -23.16 -27.61
CA LYS A 664 -4.78 -24.35 -27.32
C LYS A 664 -4.29 -24.27 -25.89
N GLN A 665 -4.69 -25.20 -25.03
CA GLN A 665 -4.16 -25.33 -23.68
C GLN A 665 -3.44 -26.66 -23.50
N LYS A 666 -2.31 -26.61 -22.80
CA LYS A 666 -1.55 -27.78 -22.36
C LYS A 666 -2.17 -28.31 -21.09
N PHE A 667 -2.62 -29.56 -21.09
CA PHE A 667 -3.12 -30.22 -19.89
C PHE A 667 -2.31 -31.48 -19.60
N LEU A 668 -2.22 -31.81 -18.31
CA LEU A 668 -1.53 -32.99 -17.82
C LEU A 668 -2.52 -34.17 -17.80
N ARG A 669 -2.30 -35.17 -18.65
CA ARG A 669 -3.12 -36.39 -18.61
C ARG A 669 -2.59 -37.31 -17.50
N ASN A 670 -3.31 -37.39 -16.38
CA ASN A 670 -3.09 -38.49 -15.45
C ASN A 670 -3.56 -39.77 -16.15
N GLY A 671 -2.63 -40.68 -16.45
CA GLY A 671 -2.93 -41.93 -17.14
C GLY A 671 -4.01 -42.71 -16.40
N ILE A 672 -5.25 -42.68 -16.90
CA ILE A 672 -6.28 -43.60 -16.49
C ILE A 672 -5.83 -44.96 -17.02
N LYS A 673 -5.25 -45.78 -16.14
CA LYS A 673 -5.07 -47.20 -16.41
C LYS A 673 -6.48 -47.79 -16.54
N GLU A 674 -6.91 -48.11 -17.76
CA GLU A 674 -7.89 -49.17 -17.92
C GLU A 674 -7.32 -50.40 -17.21
N ILE A 675 -7.98 -50.80 -16.11
CA ILE A 675 -7.59 -51.98 -15.34
C ILE A 675 -8.01 -53.19 -16.16
N ASP A 676 -7.18 -53.57 -17.13
CA ASP A 676 -7.21 -54.91 -17.68
C ASP A 676 -6.51 -55.84 -16.68
N LYS A 677 -7.32 -56.68 -16.04
CA LYS A 677 -6.87 -57.74 -15.14
C LYS A 677 -6.10 -58.80 -15.95
N LYS A 678 -4.80 -58.56 -16.20
CA LYS A 678 -3.72 -59.57 -16.30
C LYS A 678 -2.43 -58.92 -16.81
N LYS A 679 -1.59 -58.49 -15.85
CA LYS A 679 -0.11 -58.53 -15.81
C LYS A 679 0.40 -57.30 -15.07
N GLN A 680 0.81 -57.52 -13.82
CA GLN A 680 1.56 -56.56 -13.04
C GLN A 680 2.99 -56.48 -13.58
N GLN A 681 3.32 -55.37 -14.21
CA GLN A 681 4.66 -54.78 -14.07
C GLN A 681 4.53 -53.27 -14.20
N SER A 682 5.05 -52.59 -13.18
CA SER A 682 4.90 -51.17 -12.92
C SER A 682 5.93 -50.36 -13.72
N ASP A 683 5.53 -49.86 -14.88
CA ASP A 683 6.15 -48.65 -15.43
C ASP A 683 5.35 -47.44 -14.94
N ILE A 684 6.06 -46.54 -14.25
CA ILE A 684 5.60 -45.20 -13.91
C ILE A 684 5.51 -44.46 -15.24
N GLY A 685 4.29 -44.32 -15.76
CA GLY A 685 4.04 -43.63 -17.02
C GLY A 685 4.59 -42.20 -16.94
N LYS A 686 5.46 -41.84 -17.90
CA LYS A 686 5.89 -40.47 -18.12
C LYS A 686 4.65 -39.60 -18.29
N GLN A 687 4.55 -38.54 -17.50
CA GLN A 687 3.54 -37.50 -17.69
C GLN A 687 3.89 -36.76 -18.97
N GLU A 688 3.09 -36.95 -20.02
CA GLU A 688 3.18 -36.17 -21.25
C GLU A 688 2.13 -35.07 -21.22
N TRP A 689 2.59 -33.84 -21.45
CA TRP A 689 1.72 -32.70 -21.71
C TRP A 689 1.11 -32.87 -23.10
N GLN A 690 -0.21 -32.84 -23.19
CA GLN A 690 -0.91 -32.88 -24.48
C GLN A 690 -1.62 -31.55 -24.71
N ASP A 691 -1.55 -31.04 -25.94
CA ASP A 691 -2.32 -29.87 -26.36
C ASP A 691 -3.77 -30.31 -26.62
N SER A 692 -4.75 -29.64 -26.01
CA SER A 692 -6.17 -29.73 -26.43
C SER A 692 -6.71 -28.37 -26.80
N ASP A 693 -7.57 -28.38 -27.80
CA ASP A 693 -8.40 -27.24 -28.14
C ASP A 693 -9.53 -27.11 -27.13
N ILE A 694 -9.62 -25.96 -26.47
CA ILE A 694 -10.72 -25.60 -25.58
C ILE A 694 -11.56 -24.51 -26.25
N CYS A 695 -12.86 -24.77 -26.41
CA CYS A 695 -13.81 -23.77 -26.89
C CYS A 695 -14.10 -22.77 -25.77
N LEU A 696 -13.64 -21.53 -25.94
CA LEU A 696 -13.81 -20.45 -24.97
C LEU A 696 -15.15 -19.72 -25.16
N ALA A 697 -15.61 -19.60 -26.40
CA ALA A 697 -16.86 -18.94 -26.73
C ALA A 697 -17.49 -19.51 -28.01
N GLU A 698 -18.81 -19.47 -28.06
CA GLU A 698 -19.62 -19.78 -29.23
C GLU A 698 -20.66 -18.67 -29.42
N LEU A 699 -20.68 -18.09 -30.62
CA LEU A 699 -21.60 -17.03 -31.02
C LEU A 699 -22.47 -17.50 -32.21
N LEU A 700 -23.79 -17.35 -32.10
CA LEU A 700 -24.77 -17.70 -33.12
C LEU A 700 -24.79 -16.66 -34.25
N ILE A 701 -24.77 -17.15 -35.48
CA ILE A 701 -25.04 -16.40 -36.69
C ILE A 701 -26.44 -16.77 -37.17
N THR A 702 -27.30 -15.78 -37.37
CA THR A 702 -28.60 -15.97 -38.02
C THR A 702 -28.59 -15.29 -39.38
N LEU A 703 -29.13 -15.95 -40.39
CA LEU A 703 -29.25 -15.39 -41.74
C LEU A 703 -30.71 -15.53 -42.19
N PRO A 704 -31.43 -14.44 -42.48
CA PRO A 704 -32.84 -14.53 -42.86
C PRO A 704 -33.00 -15.27 -44.19
N LYS A 705 -33.97 -16.17 -44.26
CA LYS A 705 -34.28 -16.85 -45.52
C LYS A 705 -34.97 -15.87 -46.48
N PRO A 706 -34.67 -15.93 -47.79
CA PRO A 706 -35.47 -15.20 -48.75
C PRO A 706 -36.94 -15.65 -48.63
N PRO A 707 -37.91 -14.73 -48.83
CA PRO A 707 -39.32 -15.08 -48.79
C PRO A 707 -39.56 -16.22 -49.76
N THR A 708 -39.99 -17.38 -49.23
CA THR A 708 -40.28 -18.56 -50.04
C THR A 708 -41.28 -18.14 -51.12
N GLU A 709 -40.88 -18.18 -52.40
CA GLU A 709 -41.85 -18.12 -53.49
C GLU A 709 -42.82 -19.27 -53.26
N LEU A 710 -44.06 -18.95 -52.88
CA LEU A 710 -45.13 -19.91 -52.78
C LEU A 710 -45.16 -20.65 -54.11
N ARG A 711 -44.71 -21.91 -54.12
CA ARG A 711 -44.90 -22.79 -55.27
C ARG A 711 -46.38 -22.70 -55.59
N THR A 712 -46.71 -22.15 -56.76
CA THR A 712 -48.03 -22.29 -57.35
C THR A 712 -48.38 -23.76 -57.23
N PRO A 713 -49.56 -24.10 -56.68
CA PRO A 713 -49.91 -25.49 -56.46
C PRO A 713 -49.77 -26.21 -57.79
N ILE A 714 -48.87 -27.19 -57.85
CA ILE A 714 -48.82 -28.12 -58.97
C ILE A 714 -50.23 -28.71 -59.03
N GLN A 715 -51.01 -28.29 -60.03
CA GLN A 715 -52.26 -28.94 -60.37
C GLN A 715 -51.91 -30.39 -60.62
N LYS A 716 -52.21 -31.25 -59.64
CA LYS A 716 -52.23 -32.69 -59.82
C LYS A 716 -53.26 -32.94 -60.93
N SER A 717 -52.80 -33.13 -62.15
CA SER A 717 -53.62 -33.78 -63.16
C SER A 717 -53.89 -35.19 -62.66
N LEU A 718 -55.15 -35.42 -62.27
CA LEU A 718 -55.67 -36.75 -62.01
C LEU A 718 -55.40 -37.60 -63.25
N THR A 719 -54.45 -38.52 -63.16
CA THR A 719 -54.41 -39.66 -64.05
C THR A 719 -55.33 -40.71 -63.47
N THR A 720 -56.51 -40.83 -64.08
CA THR A 720 -57.48 -41.91 -63.89
C THR A 720 -56.80 -43.26 -64.13
N PHE A 721 -56.50 -43.97 -63.04
CA PHE A 721 -56.17 -45.39 -63.08
C PHE A 721 -57.47 -46.19 -63.19
N THR A 722 -57.82 -46.64 -64.40
CA THR A 722 -58.81 -47.69 -64.60
C THR A 722 -58.16 -49.03 -64.27
N GLY A 723 -58.54 -49.60 -63.13
CA GLY A 723 -58.12 -50.93 -62.71
C GLY A 723 -58.86 -52.02 -63.50
N GLU A 724 -58.10 -52.90 -64.15
CA GLU A 724 -58.54 -54.26 -64.42
C GLU A 724 -57.92 -55.20 -63.37
N GLY A 725 -58.77 -55.70 -62.48
CA GLY A 725 -58.38 -56.66 -61.46
C GLY A 725 -58.34 -58.09 -61.99
N LYS A 726 -57.38 -58.88 -61.53
CA LYS A 726 -57.54 -60.32 -61.33
C LYS A 726 -57.18 -60.69 -59.90
N LYS A 727 -58.23 -61.05 -59.15
CA LYS A 727 -58.20 -61.58 -57.78
C LYS A 727 -57.50 -62.94 -57.75
N LYS A 728 -56.65 -63.17 -56.74
CA LYS A 728 -56.50 -64.50 -56.12
C LYS A 728 -56.49 -64.38 -54.60
N LYS A 729 -57.45 -65.09 -54.01
CA LYS A 729 -57.68 -65.34 -52.59
C LYS A 729 -56.44 -65.92 -51.91
N LYS A 730 -56.25 -65.61 -50.63
CA LYS A 730 -55.88 -66.61 -49.62
C LYS A 730 -56.56 -66.29 -48.29
N SER A 731 -57.14 -67.35 -47.76
CA SER A 731 -58.01 -67.49 -46.60
C SER A 731 -57.23 -67.48 -45.28
N LEU A 732 -57.88 -66.97 -44.23
CA LEU A 732 -57.55 -67.23 -42.83
C LEU A 732 -57.58 -68.74 -42.53
N PHE A 733 -56.67 -69.20 -41.67
CA PHE A 733 -56.97 -70.11 -40.55
C PHE A 733 -55.82 -70.03 -39.53
N LEU A 734 -56.23 -69.71 -38.28
CA LEU A 734 -55.53 -69.76 -36.97
C LEU A 734 -54.28 -68.89 -36.75
#